data_AF-A0A1Y1S204-F1
#
_entry.id   AF-A0A1Y1S204-F1
#
_cell.length_a   1.000
_cell.length_b   1.000
_cell.length_c   1.000
_cell.angle_alpha   90.00
_cell.angle_beta   90.00
_cell.angle_gamma   90.00
#
_symmetry.space_group_name_H-M   'P 1'
#
loop_
_entity.id
_entity.type
_entity.pdbx_description
1 polymer ?
#
loop_
_entity_poly.entity_id
_entity_poly.type
_entity_poly.pdbx_seq_one_letter_code
_entity_poly.pdbx_strand_id
1 'polypeptide(L)'
;MSIRILACGVFRTDLKKILGTNQSDIAISFLEGGLHSEPNKLREALQRAIDEEHAASRIILLYGLCGTGTSGLHARSIPLIIPRVHDCISLFLGSSAAYTRQFRHIPGTYYISAGWYEEQVQPRGSKPGGDDRDPSQEAIRLDISRDKPEDLVEKYGRENAEAILDVTHSWKKNYKRAVFIDTGSGDRDKYRKHVQTIGQKFNWKTETIAGSTRLMERALKAETGDDEILVVEPGELTYFDVAAGRLNAGKPEEAGLGYSPQRRSWTIPGSRGTSHRQRRIGLGIDAGGTYTDAVLFDLQTESVLAKTKALTTPWDYTEGIDKALEQLPAETLIRTEIVSVSTTLATNAIVENNRQAVGLLLMPLSDSVAEEIEHRPLQLIRGRVNISGEVQEEIDETEIRKTAREMVRNHGVRAFAVSGYGGTVNPVHEKTVAGILRDETGLMVCAGHELSGQLDFTVRAATAVLNAGIIPHLETFFHAVEDRLRFRHIDAPVLFVRGDGFLMNASYAMEHPIETALSGPAASIAGARYLTGCDEACIIDVGGTTSDIAYVENGSVETDPDGAMIGNHRTHVRAVDMVTLGIGGDSEVVFDRGDIRVGPRRVSPLCRLGREGEDLLKRLASRIDDFSASSSAALICRFTGKQPPFPLNRMEKEALDSLINGPLSVLELAEKILLGHWRFLKLDRLLSVRSIEILGLTPTDLLHVEERLVLGSKESARLGLKLHARLSGLPEAEYARLVWGQAERSISAGVMAKMLELSPGDPAVELLVSGGSRRVRLSAKPAAPLVGLGAAAPFLLGGIQRSLDQEALIPENADVANAIGAVTSSVQALARASIVPAAPEGYRLTGTDDTIYSELSQAESVLEARLLEQVRRRAFAAGTSETEVRLSVWDRVARSATGEPILLERCMEAEIRGLPDNF
;
A
#
# COMPACT_ATOMS: atom_id res chain seq x y z
N MET A 1 32.94 -36.12 -36.86
CA MET A 1 31.78 -35.84 -35.96
C MET A 1 30.91 -34.87 -36.72
N SER A 2 29.64 -35.19 -36.95
CA SER A 2 28.71 -34.36 -37.73
C SER A 2 28.40 -33.06 -37.00
N ILE A 3 28.73 -31.91 -37.60
CA ILE A 3 28.38 -30.57 -37.09
C ILE A 3 27.24 -30.01 -37.93
N ARG A 4 26.21 -29.43 -37.30
CA ARG A 4 25.17 -28.66 -37.99
C ARG A 4 25.41 -27.17 -37.79
N ILE A 5 25.43 -26.40 -38.86
CA ILE A 5 25.49 -24.93 -38.83
C ILE A 5 24.13 -24.38 -39.24
N LEU A 6 23.54 -23.54 -38.39
CA LEU A 6 22.38 -22.72 -38.71
C LEU A 6 22.85 -21.27 -38.82
N ALA A 7 22.76 -20.69 -40.02
CA ALA A 7 23.29 -19.37 -40.30
C ALA A 7 22.29 -18.49 -41.04
N CYS A 8 22.39 -17.17 -40.80
CA CYS A 8 21.68 -16.21 -41.64
C CYS A 8 22.23 -16.27 -43.08
N GLY A 9 21.36 -16.16 -44.07
CA GLY A 9 21.75 -16.14 -45.49
C GLY A 9 22.90 -15.16 -45.79
N VAL A 10 22.95 -14.03 -45.09
CA VAL A 10 24.01 -13.00 -45.26
C VAL A 10 25.44 -13.51 -45.00
N PHE A 11 25.60 -14.66 -44.34
CA PHE A 11 26.90 -15.28 -44.09
C PHE A 11 27.28 -16.31 -45.17
N ARG A 12 26.43 -16.56 -46.17
CA ARG A 12 26.66 -17.63 -47.17
C ARG A 12 27.96 -17.46 -47.93
N THR A 13 28.27 -16.24 -48.38
CA THR A 13 29.50 -15.95 -49.14
C THR A 13 30.74 -16.16 -48.28
N ASP A 14 30.71 -15.72 -47.03
CA ASP A 14 31.81 -15.86 -46.08
C ASP A 14 32.02 -17.30 -45.62
N LEU A 15 30.93 -18.03 -45.34
CA LEU A 15 31.01 -19.44 -44.95
C LEU A 15 31.57 -20.31 -46.07
N LYS A 16 31.16 -20.09 -47.33
CA LYS A 16 31.75 -20.80 -48.48
C LYS A 16 33.26 -20.63 -48.54
N LYS A 17 33.77 -19.44 -48.22
CA LYS A 17 35.20 -19.15 -48.18
C LYS A 17 35.89 -19.81 -46.98
N ILE A 18 35.32 -19.70 -45.78
CA ILE A 18 35.88 -20.28 -44.55
C ILE A 18 35.99 -21.80 -44.65
N LEU A 19 35.02 -22.43 -45.29
CA LEU A 19 34.85 -23.88 -45.30
C LEU A 19 35.48 -24.60 -46.50
N GLY A 20 35.71 -23.91 -47.63
CA GLY A 20 36.31 -24.51 -48.83
C GLY A 20 35.45 -25.60 -49.49
N THR A 21 36.07 -26.48 -50.28
CA THR A 21 35.38 -27.51 -51.11
C THR A 21 35.27 -28.91 -50.47
N ASN A 22 35.89 -29.17 -49.30
CA ASN A 22 35.89 -30.48 -48.65
C ASN A 22 35.14 -30.46 -47.32
N GLN A 23 33.91 -30.99 -47.29
CA GLN A 23 33.04 -30.95 -46.11
C GLN A 23 32.21 -32.22 -45.90
N SER A 24 32.83 -33.39 -45.76
CA SER A 24 32.08 -34.63 -45.49
C SER A 24 31.35 -34.63 -44.13
N ASP A 25 31.76 -33.79 -43.17
CA ASP A 25 31.30 -33.83 -41.77
C ASP A 25 30.47 -32.59 -41.33
N ILE A 26 30.16 -31.64 -42.22
CA ILE A 26 29.46 -30.39 -41.87
C ILE A 26 28.21 -30.20 -42.73
N ALA A 27 27.04 -30.16 -42.08
CA ALA A 27 25.78 -29.80 -42.71
C ALA A 27 25.43 -28.33 -42.43
N ILE A 28 24.99 -27.58 -43.44
CA ILE A 28 24.67 -26.15 -43.30
C ILE A 28 23.24 -25.88 -43.76
N SER A 29 22.47 -25.22 -42.90
CA SER A 29 21.16 -24.68 -43.23
C SER A 29 21.20 -23.16 -43.15
N PHE A 30 20.75 -22.50 -44.23
CA PHE A 30 20.66 -21.05 -44.29
C PHE A 30 19.20 -20.61 -44.14
N LEU A 31 18.92 -19.76 -43.16
CA LEU A 31 17.64 -19.08 -43.02
C LEU A 31 17.62 -17.79 -43.84
N GLU A 32 16.42 -17.31 -44.21
CA GLU A 32 16.24 -16.10 -45.02
C GLU A 32 16.92 -14.89 -44.38
N GLY A 33 17.70 -14.15 -45.19
CA GLY A 33 18.30 -12.91 -44.76
C GLY A 33 17.24 -11.84 -44.48
N GLY A 34 17.33 -11.16 -43.33
CA GLY A 34 16.40 -10.09 -42.93
C GLY A 34 15.47 -10.44 -41.76
N LEU A 35 15.40 -11.71 -41.36
CA LEU A 35 14.57 -12.15 -40.22
C LEU A 35 14.90 -11.47 -38.88
N HIS A 36 16.08 -10.85 -38.72
CA HIS A 36 16.42 -10.05 -37.54
C HIS A 36 15.48 -8.84 -37.34
N SER A 37 14.78 -8.40 -38.38
CA SER A 37 13.73 -7.38 -38.31
C SER A 37 12.39 -7.91 -37.79
N GLU A 38 12.27 -9.23 -37.59
CA GLU A 38 11.12 -9.93 -37.01
C GLU A 38 11.59 -10.97 -35.97
N PRO A 39 12.10 -10.53 -34.81
CA PRO A 39 12.78 -11.39 -33.83
C PRO A 39 12.00 -12.65 -33.42
N ASN A 40 10.67 -12.54 -33.28
CA ASN A 40 9.82 -13.69 -32.94
C ASN A 40 9.79 -14.75 -34.05
N LYS A 41 9.65 -14.33 -35.32
CA LYS A 41 9.72 -15.25 -36.47
C LYS A 41 11.11 -15.86 -36.61
N LEU A 42 12.16 -15.08 -36.34
CA LEU A 42 13.53 -15.59 -36.32
C LEU A 42 13.68 -16.68 -35.24
N ARG A 43 13.20 -16.43 -34.02
CA ARG A 43 13.24 -17.37 -32.91
C ARG A 43 12.49 -18.67 -33.25
N GLU A 44 11.27 -18.57 -33.77
CA GLU A 44 10.48 -19.73 -34.20
C GLU A 44 11.16 -20.54 -35.32
N ALA A 45 11.78 -19.86 -36.28
CA ALA A 45 12.50 -20.52 -37.37
C ALA A 45 13.77 -21.22 -36.86
N LEU A 46 14.53 -20.56 -35.97
CA LEU A 46 15.71 -21.14 -35.35
C LEU A 46 15.34 -22.32 -34.45
N GLN A 47 14.31 -22.19 -33.60
CA GLN A 47 13.88 -23.28 -32.73
C GLN A 47 13.40 -24.49 -33.53
N ARG A 48 12.62 -24.28 -34.60
CA ARG A 48 12.24 -25.40 -35.49
C ARG A 48 13.45 -26.09 -36.10
N ALA A 49 14.43 -25.33 -36.60
CA ALA A 49 15.64 -25.91 -37.17
C ALA A 49 16.54 -26.62 -36.13
N ILE A 50 16.50 -26.18 -34.87
CA ILE A 50 17.16 -26.87 -33.74
C ILE A 50 16.43 -28.17 -33.42
N ASP A 51 15.09 -28.12 -33.31
CA ASP A 51 14.25 -29.26 -32.94
C ASP A 51 14.25 -30.36 -34.04
N GLU A 52 14.47 -30.01 -35.31
CA GLU A 52 14.57 -30.95 -36.45
C GLU A 52 15.93 -31.68 -36.52
N GLU A 53 16.94 -31.26 -35.76
CA GLU A 53 18.27 -31.88 -35.76
C GLU A 53 18.41 -32.94 -34.67
N HIS A 54 18.92 -34.12 -35.05
CA HIS A 54 19.00 -35.29 -34.16
C HIS A 54 20.33 -36.05 -34.25
N ALA A 55 21.16 -35.78 -35.26
CA ALA A 55 22.35 -36.56 -35.59
C ALA A 55 23.65 -35.76 -35.43
N ALA A 56 23.59 -34.44 -35.26
CA ALA A 56 24.76 -33.61 -35.02
C ALA A 56 25.29 -33.76 -33.58
N SER A 57 26.61 -33.69 -33.40
CA SER A 57 27.22 -33.63 -32.06
C SER A 57 27.09 -32.26 -31.41
N ARG A 58 26.90 -31.20 -32.21
CA ARG A 58 26.69 -29.81 -31.78
C ARG A 58 26.04 -28.99 -32.90
N ILE A 59 25.25 -27.99 -32.51
CA ILE A 59 24.62 -27.05 -33.44
C ILE A 59 25.26 -25.68 -33.26
N ILE A 60 25.74 -25.08 -34.35
CA ILE A 60 26.40 -23.77 -34.34
C ILE A 60 25.44 -22.74 -34.93
N LEU A 61 25.05 -21.76 -34.13
CA LEU A 61 24.20 -20.65 -34.54
C LEU A 61 25.07 -19.44 -34.88
N LEU A 62 25.19 -19.11 -36.17
CA LEU A 62 25.90 -17.91 -36.60
C LEU A 62 24.97 -16.70 -36.60
N TYR A 63 24.66 -16.27 -35.38
CA TYR A 63 23.83 -15.13 -35.04
C TYR A 63 24.39 -14.44 -33.80
N GLY A 64 24.18 -13.13 -33.67
CA GLY A 64 24.27 -12.41 -32.40
C GLY A 64 22.93 -12.39 -31.69
N LEU A 65 22.69 -11.39 -30.84
CA LEU A 65 21.37 -11.16 -30.23
C LEU A 65 20.30 -10.85 -31.29
N CYS A 66 20.70 -10.19 -32.39
CA CYS A 66 19.92 -10.02 -33.63
C CYS A 66 18.44 -9.64 -33.33
N GLY A 67 18.26 -8.57 -32.55
CA GLY A 67 16.94 -8.06 -32.13
C GLY A 67 16.24 -8.87 -31.02
N THR A 68 16.97 -9.66 -30.22
CA THR A 68 16.51 -10.67 -29.24
C THR A 68 15.98 -11.98 -29.85
N GLY A 69 16.12 -12.17 -31.17
CA GLY A 69 15.62 -13.38 -31.84
C GLY A 69 16.37 -14.67 -31.48
N THR A 70 17.55 -14.57 -30.88
CA THR A 70 18.32 -15.72 -30.36
C THR A 70 18.18 -15.94 -28.87
N SER A 71 17.46 -15.08 -28.15
CA SER A 71 17.05 -15.29 -26.76
C SER A 71 15.78 -16.15 -26.75
N GLY A 72 15.66 -17.07 -25.80
CA GLY A 72 14.58 -18.05 -25.67
C GLY A 72 14.73 -19.31 -26.53
N LEU A 73 15.92 -19.61 -27.05
CA LEU A 73 16.19 -20.85 -27.80
C LEU A 73 16.55 -21.98 -26.84
N HIS A 74 15.88 -23.12 -26.97
CA HIS A 74 16.07 -24.29 -26.12
C HIS A 74 17.05 -25.28 -26.76
N ALA A 75 18.15 -25.55 -26.09
CA ALA A 75 19.04 -26.66 -26.42
C ALA A 75 18.37 -27.96 -25.93
N ARG A 76 17.74 -28.73 -26.82
CA ARG A 76 17.01 -29.95 -26.42
C ARG A 76 17.98 -31.04 -25.94
N SER A 77 18.55 -31.78 -26.88
CA SER A 77 19.48 -32.89 -26.63
C SER A 77 20.89 -32.62 -27.17
N ILE A 78 21.04 -31.57 -27.99
CA ILE A 78 22.29 -31.22 -28.67
C ILE A 78 22.72 -29.82 -28.20
N PRO A 79 23.98 -29.63 -27.76
CA PRO A 79 24.45 -28.33 -27.30
C PRO A 79 24.46 -27.30 -28.43
N LEU A 80 24.17 -26.05 -28.08
CA LEU A 80 24.18 -24.91 -29.01
C LEU A 80 25.45 -24.07 -28.79
N ILE A 81 26.08 -23.63 -29.88
CA ILE A 81 27.23 -22.72 -29.85
C ILE A 81 26.82 -21.42 -30.51
N ILE A 82 26.92 -20.31 -29.78
CA ILE A 82 26.43 -19.00 -30.23
C ILE A 82 27.48 -17.92 -29.93
N PRO A 83 27.90 -17.10 -30.91
CA PRO A 83 28.72 -15.92 -30.63
C PRO A 83 28.02 -14.93 -29.68
N ARG A 84 28.69 -14.52 -28.59
CA ARG A 84 28.18 -13.56 -27.59
C ARG A 84 28.33 -12.12 -28.06
N VAL A 85 27.56 -11.76 -29.09
CA VAL A 85 27.59 -10.42 -29.68
C VAL A 85 26.19 -9.82 -29.77
N HIS A 86 26.05 -8.52 -29.54
CA HIS A 86 24.76 -7.82 -29.66
C HIS A 86 24.26 -7.77 -31.11
N ASP A 87 25.18 -7.53 -32.04
CA ASP A 87 24.87 -7.33 -33.44
C ASP A 87 25.69 -8.26 -34.32
N CYS A 88 25.01 -8.82 -35.32
CA CYS A 88 25.54 -9.72 -36.33
C CYS A 88 26.66 -9.05 -37.19
N ILE A 89 26.78 -7.71 -37.21
CA ILE A 89 27.91 -6.95 -37.77
C ILE A 89 29.24 -7.29 -37.06
N SER A 90 29.20 -7.56 -35.75
CA SER A 90 30.40 -7.91 -34.97
C SER A 90 31.06 -9.19 -35.49
N LEU A 91 30.30 -10.09 -36.10
CA LEU A 91 30.82 -11.30 -36.74
C LEU A 91 31.67 -10.98 -37.98
N PHE A 92 31.30 -9.96 -38.75
CA PHE A 92 32.08 -9.49 -39.91
C PHE A 92 33.30 -8.64 -39.51
N LEU A 93 33.32 -8.07 -38.29
CA LEU A 93 34.44 -7.28 -37.76
C LEU A 93 35.36 -8.10 -36.84
N GLY A 94 34.95 -9.31 -36.44
CA GLY A 94 35.75 -10.26 -35.67
C GLY A 94 35.71 -10.11 -34.14
N SER A 95 35.06 -9.07 -33.60
CA SER A 95 34.76 -8.92 -32.15
C SER A 95 33.73 -7.80 -31.87
N SER A 96 33.06 -7.88 -30.71
CA SER A 96 32.20 -6.80 -30.19
C SER A 96 32.96 -5.48 -30.02
N ALA A 97 34.21 -5.53 -29.54
CA ALA A 97 35.05 -4.35 -29.37
C ALA A 97 35.35 -3.62 -30.69
N ALA A 98 35.53 -4.37 -31.79
CA ALA A 98 35.72 -3.77 -33.11
C ALA A 98 34.47 -3.04 -33.61
N TYR A 99 33.28 -3.63 -33.38
CA TYR A 99 32.01 -2.97 -33.63
C TYR A 99 31.85 -1.71 -32.78
N THR A 100 32.09 -1.78 -31.46
CA THR A 100 31.99 -0.62 -30.57
C THR A 100 32.91 0.53 -30.99
N ARG A 101 34.13 0.24 -31.49
CA ARG A 101 35.01 1.28 -32.05
C ARG A 101 34.40 1.97 -33.26
N GLN A 102 33.79 1.22 -34.19
CA GLN A 102 33.13 1.80 -35.36
C GLN A 102 31.87 2.59 -34.96
N PHE A 103 31.08 2.05 -34.03
CA PHE A 103 29.89 2.72 -33.50
C PHE A 103 30.24 4.03 -32.79
N ARG A 104 31.28 4.06 -31.94
CA ARG A 104 31.76 5.30 -31.30
C ARG A 104 32.35 6.30 -32.29
N HIS A 105 32.93 5.83 -33.40
CA HIS A 105 33.46 6.71 -34.43
C HIS A 105 32.32 7.47 -35.13
N ILE A 106 31.35 6.75 -35.72
CA ILE A 106 30.17 7.33 -36.36
C ILE A 106 28.97 6.39 -36.10
N PRO A 107 28.10 6.67 -35.10
CA PRO A 107 26.97 5.80 -34.76
C PRO A 107 26.02 5.56 -35.94
N GLY A 108 25.79 6.59 -36.77
CA GLY A 108 25.00 6.53 -37.99
C GLY A 108 25.75 5.90 -39.16
N THR A 109 26.24 4.67 -39.02
CA THR A 109 26.93 3.93 -40.08
C THR A 109 26.06 2.81 -40.64
N TYR A 110 25.86 2.80 -41.96
CA TYR A 110 25.15 1.77 -42.71
C TYR A 110 26.16 0.74 -43.23
N TYR A 111 26.17 -0.47 -42.67
CA TYR A 111 27.15 -1.51 -43.01
C TYR A 111 26.63 -2.44 -44.10
N ILE A 112 27.51 -2.75 -45.06
CA ILE A 112 27.24 -3.63 -46.19
C ILE A 112 28.33 -4.69 -46.24
N SER A 113 27.94 -5.96 -46.27
CA SER A 113 28.83 -7.10 -46.51
C SER A 113 28.53 -7.74 -47.86
N ALA A 114 29.41 -8.61 -48.34
CA ALA A 114 29.23 -9.34 -49.59
C ALA A 114 27.91 -10.13 -49.58
N GLY A 115 27.65 -10.92 -48.53
CA GLY A 115 26.42 -11.70 -48.45
C GLY A 115 25.15 -10.88 -48.22
N TRP A 116 25.23 -9.71 -47.59
CA TRP A 116 24.09 -8.78 -47.52
C TRP A 116 23.65 -8.33 -48.92
N TYR A 117 24.61 -7.99 -49.79
CA TYR A 117 24.35 -7.61 -51.17
C TYR A 117 23.78 -8.78 -51.98
N GLU A 118 24.38 -9.97 -51.90
CA GLU A 118 23.97 -11.13 -52.71
C GLU A 118 22.61 -11.72 -52.30
N GLU A 119 22.28 -11.73 -51.00
CA GLU A 119 20.98 -12.22 -50.51
C GLU A 119 19.84 -11.20 -50.69
N GLN A 120 20.15 -9.99 -51.18
CA GLN A 120 19.20 -8.91 -51.41
C GLN A 120 18.33 -8.61 -50.18
N VAL A 121 18.94 -8.59 -48.98
CA VAL A 121 18.23 -8.34 -47.73
C VAL A 121 17.77 -6.88 -47.68
N GLN A 122 16.55 -6.62 -48.12
CA GLN A 122 15.97 -5.27 -48.14
C GLN A 122 15.28 -4.93 -46.81
N PRO A 123 15.21 -3.63 -46.44
CA PRO A 123 14.30 -3.16 -45.40
C PRO A 123 12.84 -3.55 -45.74
N ARG A 124 11.98 -3.71 -44.72
CA ARG A 124 10.58 -4.13 -44.88
C ARG A 124 9.87 -3.43 -46.06
N GLY A 125 9.33 -4.20 -47.01
CA GLY A 125 8.35 -3.73 -48.01
C GLY A 125 8.61 -4.07 -49.49
N SER A 126 9.80 -4.55 -49.85
CA SER A 126 10.26 -4.51 -51.26
C SER A 126 10.70 -5.85 -51.85
N LYS A 127 9.83 -6.87 -51.81
CA LYS A 127 9.87 -7.96 -52.81
C LYS A 127 8.68 -7.83 -53.78
N PRO A 128 8.94 -7.51 -55.07
CA PRO A 128 8.05 -7.90 -56.17
C PRO A 128 8.74 -8.93 -57.08
N GLY A 129 7.96 -9.88 -57.61
CA GLY A 129 8.43 -10.84 -58.62
C GLY A 129 8.57 -10.22 -60.00
N GLY A 130 9.59 -10.63 -60.76
CA GLY A 130 9.84 -10.25 -62.15
C GLY A 130 11.33 -10.21 -62.51
N ASP A 131 11.69 -10.76 -63.67
CA ASP A 131 13.04 -11.22 -64.05
C ASP A 131 13.91 -10.22 -64.87
N ASP A 132 13.58 -8.92 -64.92
CA ASP A 132 14.37 -7.94 -65.68
C ASP A 132 15.25 -7.07 -64.75
N ARG A 133 16.59 -7.20 -64.89
CA ARG A 133 17.59 -6.59 -63.99
C ARG A 133 18.45 -5.54 -64.70
N ASP A 134 18.19 -4.26 -64.41
CA ASP A 134 19.09 -3.13 -64.71
C ASP A 134 19.78 -2.65 -63.41
N PRO A 135 21.13 -2.72 -63.31
CA PRO A 135 21.90 -2.27 -62.14
C PRO A 135 21.71 -0.78 -61.79
N SER A 136 21.34 0.06 -62.76
CA SER A 136 21.12 1.49 -62.52
C SER A 136 19.81 1.79 -61.77
N GLN A 137 18.87 0.84 -61.75
CA GLN A 137 17.59 0.95 -61.02
C GLN A 137 17.62 0.32 -59.62
N GLU A 138 18.69 -0.37 -59.24
CA GLU A 138 18.78 -1.04 -57.92
C GLU A 138 18.87 -0.02 -56.77
N ALA A 139 19.48 1.15 -57.02
CA ALA A 139 19.52 2.26 -56.07
C ALA A 139 18.13 2.88 -55.80
N ILE A 140 17.15 2.72 -56.71
CA ILE A 140 15.79 3.25 -56.58
C ILE A 140 14.98 2.47 -55.52
N ARG A 141 15.35 1.23 -55.22
CA ARG A 141 14.61 0.32 -54.30
C ARG A 141 14.81 0.58 -52.80
N LEU A 142 15.66 1.54 -52.42
CA LEU A 142 15.82 2.01 -51.03
C LEU A 142 14.78 3.08 -50.63
N ASP A 143 13.82 3.42 -51.49
CA ASP A 143 12.62 4.16 -51.08
C ASP A 143 11.56 3.20 -50.55
N ILE A 144 11.20 3.36 -49.28
CA ILE A 144 10.26 2.49 -48.56
C ILE A 144 8.81 2.73 -49.04
N SER A 145 8.52 3.82 -49.76
CA SER A 145 7.18 4.07 -50.30
C SER A 145 7.00 3.34 -51.64
N ARG A 146 6.06 2.38 -51.67
CA ARG A 146 5.53 1.83 -52.94
C ARG A 146 4.75 2.89 -53.74
N ASP A 147 4.23 3.88 -53.04
CA ASP A 147 3.37 4.92 -53.59
C ASP A 147 4.23 6.13 -53.96
N LYS A 148 4.03 6.69 -55.16
CA LYS A 148 4.70 7.94 -55.53
C LYS A 148 4.15 9.08 -54.65
N PRO A 149 4.93 10.14 -54.40
CA PRO A 149 4.44 11.31 -53.66
C PRO A 149 3.12 11.84 -54.22
N GLU A 150 2.94 11.79 -55.54
CA GLU A 150 1.69 12.16 -56.20
C GLU A 150 0.50 11.29 -55.78
N ASP A 151 0.70 9.96 -55.70
CA ASP A 151 -0.32 8.98 -55.31
C ASP A 151 -0.73 9.14 -53.83
N LEU A 152 0.23 9.46 -52.95
CA LEU A 152 -0.03 9.72 -51.53
C LEU A 152 -0.80 11.03 -51.33
N VAL A 153 -0.46 12.07 -52.10
CA VAL A 153 -1.17 13.37 -52.07
C VAL A 153 -2.62 13.20 -52.55
N GLU A 154 -2.84 12.41 -53.60
CA GLU A 154 -4.18 12.11 -54.11
C GLU A 154 -5.01 11.32 -53.08
N LYS A 155 -4.40 10.35 -52.40
CA LYS A 155 -5.11 9.43 -51.50
C LYS A 155 -5.35 9.98 -50.10
N TYR A 156 -4.44 10.80 -49.57
CA TYR A 156 -4.48 11.24 -48.17
C TYR A 156 -4.45 12.76 -47.99
N GLY A 157 -4.34 13.52 -49.07
CA GLY A 157 -4.15 14.97 -49.03
C GLY A 157 -2.68 15.35 -48.76
N ARG A 158 -2.31 16.56 -49.18
CA ARG A 158 -0.92 17.02 -49.23
C ARG A 158 -0.20 17.01 -47.87
N GLU A 159 -0.88 17.48 -46.83
CA GLU A 159 -0.30 17.60 -45.48
C GLU A 159 -0.02 16.22 -44.86
N ASN A 160 -0.96 15.28 -45.01
CA ASN A 160 -0.76 13.89 -44.56
C ASN A 160 0.27 13.15 -45.42
N ALA A 161 0.30 13.39 -46.73
CA ALA A 161 1.32 12.80 -47.60
C ALA A 161 2.73 13.28 -47.23
N GLU A 162 2.90 14.58 -46.93
CA GLU A 162 4.15 15.15 -46.44
C GLU A 162 4.54 14.56 -45.08
N ALA A 163 3.59 14.38 -44.15
CA ALA A 163 3.84 13.74 -42.86
C ALA A 163 4.22 12.24 -43.00
N ILE A 164 3.53 11.50 -43.87
CA ILE A 164 3.82 10.09 -44.19
C ILE A 164 5.22 9.97 -44.80
N LEU A 165 5.58 10.85 -45.73
CA LEU A 165 6.91 10.88 -46.34
C LEU A 165 7.98 11.26 -45.32
N ASP A 166 7.75 12.23 -44.44
CA ASP A 166 8.74 12.63 -43.43
C ASP A 166 9.01 11.49 -42.42
N VAL A 167 7.96 10.75 -42.03
CA VAL A 167 8.09 9.56 -41.18
C VAL A 167 8.76 8.40 -41.92
N THR A 168 8.34 8.08 -43.16
CA THR A 168 8.88 6.93 -43.92
C THR A 168 10.29 7.16 -44.45
N HIS A 169 10.73 8.42 -44.59
CA HIS A 169 12.10 8.78 -44.98
C HIS A 169 12.99 9.16 -43.78
N SER A 170 12.45 9.21 -42.55
CA SER A 170 13.17 9.63 -41.33
C SER A 170 14.43 8.82 -41.05
N TRP A 171 14.43 7.51 -41.36
CA TRP A 171 15.57 6.63 -41.15
C TRP A 171 16.82 7.11 -41.91
N LYS A 172 16.65 7.78 -43.06
CA LYS A 172 17.76 8.33 -43.87
C LYS A 172 18.51 9.44 -43.14
N LYS A 173 17.84 10.19 -42.26
CA LYS A 173 18.43 11.27 -41.45
C LYS A 173 19.37 10.73 -40.36
N ASN A 174 19.22 9.46 -39.96
CA ASN A 174 19.99 8.84 -38.89
C ASN A 174 21.35 8.29 -39.34
N TYR A 175 21.55 8.12 -40.65
CA TYR A 175 22.81 7.64 -41.23
C TYR A 175 23.62 8.78 -41.86
N LYS A 176 24.93 8.72 -41.70
CA LYS A 176 25.91 9.70 -42.20
C LYS A 176 27.05 9.05 -42.99
N ARG A 177 27.18 7.72 -42.89
CA ARG A 177 28.27 6.93 -43.47
C ARG A 177 27.75 5.60 -43.99
N ALA A 178 28.21 5.17 -45.17
CA ALA A 178 28.01 3.83 -45.70
C ALA A 178 29.37 3.10 -45.80
N VAL A 179 29.44 1.87 -45.28
CA VAL A 179 30.68 1.11 -45.15
C VAL A 179 30.55 -0.24 -45.80
N PHE A 180 31.47 -0.55 -46.72
CA PHE A 180 31.71 -1.93 -47.15
C PHE A 180 32.68 -2.61 -46.17
N ILE A 181 32.27 -3.72 -45.58
CA ILE A 181 33.14 -4.57 -44.75
C ILE A 181 33.77 -5.63 -45.66
N ASP A 182 35.07 -5.46 -45.96
CA ASP A 182 35.81 -6.38 -46.81
C ASP A 182 36.41 -7.53 -45.98
N THR A 183 35.69 -8.65 -45.90
CA THR A 183 36.17 -9.93 -45.35
C THR A 183 37.01 -10.73 -46.35
N GLY A 184 37.25 -10.18 -47.54
CA GLY A 184 37.91 -10.82 -48.68
C GLY A 184 37.04 -11.88 -49.37
N SER A 185 35.71 -11.80 -49.25
CA SER A 185 34.73 -12.73 -49.82
C SER A 185 34.01 -12.08 -51.03
N GLY A 186 33.75 -12.86 -52.09
CA GLY A 186 33.00 -12.40 -53.28
C GLY A 186 33.74 -11.38 -54.18
N ASP A 187 32.97 -10.66 -55.01
CA ASP A 187 33.49 -9.63 -55.94
C ASP A 187 33.57 -8.24 -55.26
N ARG A 188 34.76 -7.91 -54.76
CA ARG A 188 35.02 -6.69 -53.97
C ARG A 188 34.75 -5.41 -54.74
N ASP A 189 35.04 -5.37 -56.04
CA ASP A 189 34.87 -4.15 -56.83
C ASP A 189 33.39 -3.89 -57.13
N LYS A 190 32.61 -4.96 -57.33
CA LYS A 190 31.13 -4.89 -57.41
C LYS A 190 30.52 -4.27 -56.16
N TYR A 191 30.89 -4.75 -54.96
CA TYR A 191 30.32 -4.26 -53.70
C TYR A 191 30.77 -2.83 -53.36
N ARG A 192 32.04 -2.50 -53.60
CA ARG A 192 32.55 -1.14 -53.40
C ARG A 192 31.81 -0.12 -54.26
N LYS A 193 31.56 -0.44 -55.54
CA LYS A 193 30.76 0.41 -56.43
C LYS A 193 29.35 0.63 -55.89
N HIS A 194 28.70 -0.41 -55.37
CA HIS A 194 27.37 -0.28 -54.79
C HIS A 194 27.33 0.66 -53.58
N VAL A 195 28.29 0.55 -52.65
CA VAL A 195 28.41 1.47 -51.50
C VAL A 195 28.65 2.91 -51.97
N GLN A 196 29.44 3.11 -53.01
CA GLN A 196 29.65 4.43 -53.63
C GLN A 196 28.35 5.01 -54.20
N THR A 197 27.55 4.20 -54.90
CA THR A 197 26.24 4.62 -55.42
C THR A 197 25.27 5.02 -54.30
N ILE A 198 25.20 4.25 -53.20
CA ILE A 198 24.37 4.58 -52.02
C ILE A 198 24.83 5.90 -51.41
N GLY A 199 26.14 6.07 -51.18
CA GLY A 199 26.65 7.30 -50.59
C GLY A 199 26.43 8.54 -51.45
N GLN A 200 26.55 8.42 -52.78
CA GLN A 200 26.20 9.50 -53.71
C GLN A 200 24.71 9.83 -53.64
N LYS A 201 23.84 8.81 -53.61
CA LYS A 201 22.37 9.01 -53.57
C LYS A 201 21.90 9.69 -52.29
N PHE A 202 22.45 9.32 -51.14
CA PHE A 202 21.99 9.83 -49.83
C PHE A 202 22.91 10.89 -49.22
N ASN A 203 23.94 11.32 -49.96
CA ASN A 203 24.96 12.26 -49.49
C ASN A 203 25.65 11.77 -48.19
N TRP A 204 26.00 10.49 -48.14
CA TRP A 204 26.71 9.86 -47.02
C TRP A 204 28.19 9.65 -47.36
N LYS A 205 29.05 9.74 -46.34
CA LYS A 205 30.48 9.38 -46.49
C LYS A 205 30.60 7.89 -46.84
N THR A 206 31.38 7.55 -47.84
CA THR A 206 31.61 6.14 -48.24
C THR A 206 32.99 5.68 -47.83
N GLU A 207 33.09 4.44 -47.37
CA GLU A 207 34.36 3.86 -46.92
C GLU A 207 34.37 2.34 -47.13
N THR A 208 35.56 1.78 -47.30
CA THR A 208 35.79 0.33 -47.20
C THR A 208 36.70 0.08 -46.01
N ILE A 209 36.26 -0.80 -45.11
CA ILE A 209 37.08 -1.22 -43.96
C ILE A 209 37.42 -2.70 -44.08
N ALA A 210 38.57 -3.08 -43.52
CA ALA A 210 38.94 -4.49 -43.41
C ALA A 210 38.04 -5.20 -42.41
N GLY A 211 37.41 -6.30 -42.83
CA GLY A 211 36.66 -7.22 -42.00
C GLY A 211 37.52 -8.38 -41.48
N SER A 212 36.91 -9.26 -40.68
CA SER A 212 37.55 -10.46 -40.13
C SER A 212 36.54 -11.59 -39.95
N THR A 213 36.90 -12.80 -40.38
CA THR A 213 36.14 -14.03 -40.18
C THR A 213 36.47 -14.75 -38.86
N ARG A 214 37.36 -14.18 -38.04
CA ARG A 214 37.90 -14.80 -36.80
C ARG A 214 36.80 -15.33 -35.88
N LEU A 215 35.76 -14.55 -35.65
CA LEU A 215 34.71 -14.92 -34.69
C LEU A 215 33.84 -16.06 -35.21
N MET A 216 33.57 -16.07 -36.52
CA MET A 216 32.89 -17.19 -37.17
C MET A 216 33.74 -18.46 -37.09
N GLU A 217 35.03 -18.38 -37.42
CA GLU A 217 35.96 -19.51 -37.34
C GLU A 217 36.13 -20.05 -35.91
N ARG A 218 36.09 -19.17 -34.91
CA ARG A 218 36.11 -19.56 -33.50
C ARG A 218 34.83 -20.30 -33.11
N ALA A 219 33.67 -19.78 -33.47
CA ALA A 219 32.40 -20.48 -33.22
C ALA A 219 32.41 -21.89 -33.83
N LEU A 220 32.97 -22.05 -35.03
CA LEU A 220 33.11 -23.36 -35.71
C LEU A 220 34.00 -24.37 -34.96
N LYS A 221 34.98 -23.89 -34.19
CA LYS A 221 35.98 -24.71 -33.50
C LYS A 221 35.72 -24.85 -31.99
N ALA A 222 34.87 -23.99 -31.41
CA ALA A 222 34.66 -23.93 -29.97
C ALA A 222 34.06 -25.22 -29.40
N GLU A 223 34.64 -25.72 -28.31
CA GLU A 223 34.11 -26.84 -27.52
C GLU A 223 33.64 -26.38 -26.14
N THR A 224 34.15 -25.24 -25.65
CA THR A 224 33.82 -24.64 -24.36
C THR A 224 33.43 -23.18 -24.53
N GLY A 225 32.61 -22.66 -23.61
CA GLY A 225 32.21 -21.26 -23.58
C GLY A 225 33.29 -20.32 -23.02
N ASP A 226 33.24 -19.06 -23.44
CA ASP A 226 34.03 -17.95 -22.92
C ASP A 226 33.26 -16.61 -23.08
N ASP A 227 33.95 -15.47 -22.95
CA ASP A 227 33.32 -14.15 -23.08
C ASP A 227 32.83 -13.82 -24.50
N GLU A 228 33.37 -14.46 -25.53
CA GLU A 228 33.01 -14.21 -26.94
C GLU A 228 32.14 -15.33 -27.54
N ILE A 229 32.15 -16.54 -26.96
CA ILE A 229 31.35 -17.70 -27.39
C ILE A 229 30.53 -18.26 -26.23
N LEU A 230 29.21 -18.37 -26.42
CA LEU A 230 28.30 -19.03 -25.50
C LEU A 230 28.14 -20.48 -25.93
N VAL A 231 28.28 -21.39 -24.97
CA VAL A 231 27.85 -22.79 -25.09
C VAL A 231 26.59 -22.92 -24.25
N VAL A 232 25.53 -23.45 -24.85
CA VAL A 232 24.25 -23.74 -24.20
C VAL A 232 24.16 -25.24 -24.06
N GLU A 233 24.18 -25.75 -22.83
CA GLU A 233 24.19 -27.18 -22.56
C GLU A 233 22.80 -27.80 -22.81
N PRO A 234 22.71 -29.11 -23.12
CA PRO A 234 21.42 -29.78 -23.27
C PRO A 234 20.52 -29.59 -22.04
N GLY A 235 19.28 -29.15 -22.27
CA GLY A 235 18.31 -28.79 -21.24
C GLY A 235 18.25 -27.30 -20.92
N GLU A 236 19.28 -26.52 -21.25
CA GLU A 236 19.34 -25.07 -21.02
C GLU A 236 18.72 -24.27 -22.16
N LEU A 237 18.31 -23.04 -21.86
CA LEU A 237 17.83 -22.09 -22.84
C LEU A 237 18.66 -20.81 -22.82
N THR A 238 18.69 -20.12 -23.96
CA THR A 238 19.32 -18.81 -24.05
C THR A 238 18.40 -17.73 -23.46
N TYR A 239 18.96 -16.72 -22.81
CA TYR A 239 18.21 -15.54 -22.37
C TYR A 239 19.07 -14.29 -22.44
N PHE A 240 18.44 -13.12 -22.58
CA PHE A 240 19.15 -11.85 -22.49
C PHE A 240 19.29 -11.42 -21.02
N ASP A 241 20.51 -11.46 -20.51
CA ASP A 241 20.83 -10.97 -19.17
C ASP A 241 20.93 -9.45 -19.20
N VAL A 242 19.95 -8.77 -18.62
CA VAL A 242 19.87 -7.30 -18.59
C VAL A 242 20.96 -6.71 -17.68
N ALA A 243 21.32 -7.39 -16.59
CA ALA A 243 22.34 -6.91 -15.66
C ALA A 243 23.74 -7.00 -16.28
N ALA A 244 24.05 -8.13 -16.93
CA ALA A 244 25.31 -8.32 -17.66
C ALA A 244 25.30 -7.68 -19.06
N GLY A 245 24.15 -7.22 -19.54
CA GLY A 245 23.94 -6.65 -20.87
C GLY A 245 24.36 -7.61 -21.99
N ARG A 246 24.16 -8.92 -21.88
CA ARG A 246 24.62 -9.90 -22.89
C ARG A 246 23.75 -11.14 -22.94
N LEU A 247 23.86 -11.91 -24.03
CA LEU A 247 23.21 -13.22 -24.12
C LEU A 247 23.89 -14.21 -23.15
N ASN A 248 23.08 -14.95 -22.40
CA ASN A 248 23.52 -15.97 -21.46
C ASN A 248 22.69 -17.27 -21.63
N ALA A 249 23.10 -18.34 -20.94
CA ALA A 249 22.42 -19.63 -20.92
C ALA A 249 22.15 -20.06 -19.49
N GLY A 250 21.05 -20.77 -19.27
CA GLY A 250 20.71 -21.34 -17.98
C GLY A 250 19.46 -22.20 -18.05
N LYS A 251 19.11 -22.84 -16.93
CA LYS A 251 17.85 -23.59 -16.84
C LYS A 251 16.65 -22.66 -16.97
N PRO A 252 15.47 -23.15 -17.41
CA PRO A 252 14.25 -22.33 -17.47
C PRO A 252 13.93 -21.56 -16.18
N GLU A 253 14.25 -22.16 -15.02
CA GLU A 253 14.08 -21.58 -13.69
C GLU A 253 15.03 -20.40 -13.41
N GLU A 254 16.26 -20.48 -13.92
CA GLU A 254 17.32 -19.46 -13.76
C GLU A 254 17.16 -18.32 -14.79
N ALA A 255 16.62 -18.64 -15.97
CA ALA A 255 16.42 -17.72 -17.08
C ALA A 255 15.12 -16.90 -17.01
N GLY A 256 14.30 -17.11 -15.98
CA GLY A 256 13.01 -16.41 -15.80
C GLY A 256 11.93 -16.73 -16.85
N LEU A 257 12.18 -17.67 -17.76
CA LEU A 257 11.28 -18.05 -18.85
C LEU A 257 10.48 -19.30 -18.44
N GLY A 258 9.29 -19.07 -17.86
CA GLY A 258 8.41 -20.11 -17.33
C GLY A 258 8.06 -19.93 -15.85
N TYR A 259 8.66 -18.94 -15.19
CA TYR A 259 8.36 -18.61 -13.80
C TYR A 259 6.98 -17.97 -13.70
N SER A 260 6.04 -18.67 -13.08
CA SER A 260 4.87 -18.02 -12.51
C SER A 260 5.36 -17.16 -11.34
N PRO A 261 4.88 -15.92 -11.14
CA PRO A 261 5.28 -15.05 -10.04
C PRO A 261 4.70 -15.57 -8.71
N GLN A 262 5.03 -16.81 -8.33
CA GLN A 262 4.61 -17.39 -7.08
C GLN A 262 5.52 -16.88 -5.97
N ARG A 263 4.91 -16.16 -5.03
CA ARG A 263 5.50 -15.81 -3.75
C ARG A 263 5.92 -17.10 -3.06
N ARG A 264 7.23 -17.30 -2.88
CA ARG A 264 7.78 -18.42 -2.12
C ARG A 264 7.81 -18.00 -0.65
N SER A 265 7.31 -18.84 0.25
CA SER A 265 7.34 -18.58 1.69
C SER A 265 7.76 -19.83 2.44
N TRP A 266 8.65 -19.69 3.40
CA TRP A 266 9.10 -20.79 4.26
C TRP A 266 9.45 -20.27 5.66
N THR A 267 9.47 -21.18 6.62
CA THR A 267 9.81 -20.88 8.01
C THR A 267 11.26 -21.24 8.29
N ILE A 268 12.01 -20.31 8.87
CA ILE A 268 13.36 -20.49 9.37
C ILE A 268 13.27 -20.73 10.88
N PRO A 269 13.63 -21.93 11.36
CA PRO A 269 13.51 -22.27 12.77
C PRO A 269 14.35 -21.34 13.66
N GLY A 270 13.81 -21.01 14.83
CA GLY A 270 14.53 -20.32 15.89
C GLY A 270 15.65 -21.16 16.52
N SER A 271 16.64 -20.51 17.12
CA SER A 271 17.61 -21.19 17.98
C SER A 271 16.92 -21.62 19.28
N ARG A 272 16.90 -22.93 19.59
CA ARG A 272 16.33 -23.44 20.85
C ARG A 272 17.01 -22.80 22.06
N GLY A 273 16.35 -21.85 22.71
CA GLY A 273 16.81 -21.17 23.92
C GLY A 273 15.67 -20.99 24.92
N THR A 274 15.83 -21.63 26.09
CA THR A 274 15.09 -21.50 27.38
C THR A 274 13.58 -21.74 27.38
N SER A 275 13.10 -22.55 28.33
CA SER A 275 11.66 -22.78 28.50
C SER A 275 10.93 -21.46 28.75
N HIS A 276 10.04 -21.09 27.85
CA HIS A 276 9.14 -19.96 28.02
C HIS A 276 8.38 -20.13 29.33
N ARG A 277 8.58 -19.21 30.29
CA ARG A 277 7.69 -19.12 31.44
C ARG A 277 6.37 -18.55 30.91
N GLN A 278 5.42 -19.42 30.61
CA GLN A 278 4.07 -19.00 30.22
C GLN A 278 3.53 -18.07 31.32
N ARG A 279 3.31 -16.81 30.94
CA ARG A 279 2.63 -15.85 31.81
C ARG A 279 1.24 -16.37 32.11
N ARG A 280 0.80 -16.21 33.34
CA ARG A 280 -0.49 -16.67 33.81
C ARG A 280 -1.51 -15.55 33.81
N ILE A 281 -1.19 -14.38 34.35
CA ILE A 281 -2.18 -13.29 34.53
C ILE A 281 -1.83 -12.11 33.65
N GLY A 282 -2.74 -11.77 32.73
CA GLY A 282 -2.69 -10.56 31.92
C GLY A 282 -3.78 -9.56 32.30
N LEU A 283 -3.50 -8.27 32.11
CA LEU A 283 -4.47 -7.19 32.25
C LEU A 283 -4.67 -6.54 30.88
N GLY A 284 -5.89 -6.67 30.34
CA GLY A 284 -6.32 -5.93 29.16
C GLY A 284 -7.01 -4.64 29.56
N ILE A 285 -6.68 -3.52 28.91
CA ILE A 285 -7.34 -2.23 29.09
C ILE A 285 -7.75 -1.70 27.72
N ASP A 286 -9.00 -1.26 27.56
CA ASP A 286 -9.43 -0.48 26.41
C ASP A 286 -9.86 0.92 26.87
N ALA A 287 -9.09 1.93 26.49
CA ALA A 287 -9.38 3.33 26.81
C ALA A 287 -10.12 3.99 25.64
N GLY A 288 -11.43 3.78 25.58
CA GLY A 288 -12.31 4.41 24.58
C GLY A 288 -12.77 5.82 24.97
N GLY A 289 -13.47 6.50 24.05
CA GLY A 289 -13.97 7.87 24.28
C GLY A 289 -15.07 8.02 25.35
N THR A 290 -15.73 6.92 25.74
CA THR A 290 -16.83 6.94 26.73
C THR A 290 -16.54 6.13 27.97
N TYR A 291 -16.11 4.88 27.78
CA TYR A 291 -15.80 3.98 28.86
C TYR A 291 -14.37 3.48 28.72
N THR A 292 -13.76 3.23 29.86
CA THR A 292 -12.50 2.50 30.00
C THR A 292 -12.86 1.11 30.52
N ASP A 293 -12.56 0.10 29.71
CA ASP A 293 -12.81 -1.29 30.03
C ASP A 293 -11.52 -1.92 30.55
N ALA A 294 -11.60 -2.74 31.60
CA ALA A 294 -10.45 -3.48 32.10
C ALA A 294 -10.81 -4.94 32.38
N VAL A 295 -9.92 -5.85 32.01
CA VAL A 295 -10.13 -7.30 32.14
C VAL A 295 -8.87 -7.94 32.72
N LEU A 296 -9.04 -8.69 33.82
CA LEU A 296 -8.05 -9.65 34.29
C LEU A 296 -8.28 -10.99 33.60
N PHE A 297 -7.23 -11.52 32.99
CA PHE A 297 -7.31 -12.67 32.11
C PHE A 297 -6.28 -13.73 32.53
N ASP A 298 -6.70 -14.99 32.66
CA ASP A 298 -5.78 -16.11 32.82
C ASP A 298 -5.36 -16.62 31.42
N LEU A 299 -4.14 -16.30 31.03
CA LEU A 299 -3.55 -16.64 29.72
C LEU A 299 -3.29 -18.15 29.58
N GLN A 300 -3.27 -18.92 30.67
CA GLN A 300 -3.04 -20.36 30.63
C GLN A 300 -4.36 -21.14 30.49
N THR A 301 -5.39 -20.74 31.23
CA THR A 301 -6.72 -21.37 31.16
C THR A 301 -7.65 -20.71 30.17
N GLU A 302 -7.20 -19.64 29.51
CA GLU A 302 -7.95 -18.94 28.47
C GLU A 302 -9.29 -18.39 28.97
N SER A 303 -9.28 -17.79 30.17
CA SER A 303 -10.51 -17.38 30.86
C SER A 303 -10.46 -16.00 31.50
N VAL A 304 -11.57 -15.27 31.41
CA VAL A 304 -11.79 -14.00 32.11
C VAL A 304 -11.93 -14.26 33.61
N LEU A 305 -11.06 -13.65 34.42
CA LEU A 305 -11.09 -13.74 35.89
C LEU A 305 -11.94 -12.64 36.53
N ALA A 306 -11.88 -11.44 35.97
CA ALA A 306 -12.68 -10.30 36.39
C ALA A 306 -12.74 -9.26 35.26
N LYS A 307 -13.82 -8.49 35.21
CA LYS A 307 -13.99 -7.38 34.25
C LYS A 307 -14.63 -6.17 34.92
N THR A 308 -14.28 -4.98 34.46
CA THR A 308 -14.82 -3.71 34.96
C THR A 308 -15.02 -2.74 33.81
N LYS A 309 -15.92 -1.77 34.04
CA LYS A 309 -16.23 -0.70 33.10
C LYS A 309 -16.40 0.60 33.89
N ALA A 310 -15.55 1.58 33.60
CA ALA A 310 -15.61 2.89 34.23
C ALA A 310 -15.80 3.99 33.18
N LEU A 311 -16.34 5.15 33.57
CA LEU A 311 -16.41 6.30 32.66
C LEU A 311 -15.01 6.82 32.35
N THR A 312 -14.69 7.00 31.07
CA THR A 312 -13.46 7.66 30.64
C THR A 312 -13.50 9.14 31.02
N THR A 313 -12.38 9.65 31.51
CA THR A 313 -12.14 11.06 31.87
C THR A 313 -11.09 11.67 30.92
N PRO A 314 -11.47 12.21 29.74
CA PRO A 314 -10.53 12.68 28.72
C PRO A 314 -9.61 13.84 29.14
N TRP A 315 -9.94 14.54 30.22
CA TRP A 315 -9.13 15.63 30.78
C TRP A 315 -8.16 15.17 31.86
N ASP A 316 -8.34 13.95 32.39
CA ASP A 316 -7.46 13.34 33.37
C ASP A 316 -7.58 11.82 33.26
N TYR A 317 -6.75 11.22 32.41
CA TYR A 317 -6.76 9.77 32.19
C TYR A 317 -6.45 8.97 33.46
N THR A 318 -5.72 9.60 34.39
CA THR A 318 -5.40 9.03 35.70
C THR A 318 -6.67 8.57 36.41
N GLU A 319 -7.67 9.46 36.53
CA GLU A 319 -8.93 9.20 37.23
C GLU A 319 -9.72 8.04 36.60
N GLY A 320 -9.81 8.00 35.27
CA GLY A 320 -10.59 6.99 34.54
C GLY A 320 -9.97 5.60 34.65
N ILE A 321 -8.65 5.52 34.48
CA ILE A 321 -7.89 4.28 34.67
C ILE A 321 -7.98 3.83 36.13
N ASP A 322 -7.83 4.75 37.09
CA ASP A 322 -7.91 4.44 38.52
C ASP A 322 -9.25 3.77 38.87
N LYS A 323 -10.36 4.39 38.45
CA LYS A 323 -11.72 3.88 38.69
C LYS A 323 -11.99 2.52 38.03
N ALA A 324 -11.38 2.27 36.87
CA ALA A 324 -11.48 0.96 36.21
C ALA A 324 -10.74 -0.11 37.02
N LEU A 325 -9.54 0.22 37.50
CA LEU A 325 -8.68 -0.71 38.27
C LEU A 325 -9.18 -0.95 39.70
N GLU A 326 -9.77 0.05 40.37
CA GLU A 326 -10.30 -0.08 41.75
C GLU A 326 -11.38 -1.16 41.89
N GLN A 327 -12.12 -1.42 40.82
CA GLN A 327 -13.21 -2.40 40.82
C GLN A 327 -12.71 -3.84 40.59
N LEU A 328 -11.43 -4.03 40.27
CA LEU A 328 -10.83 -5.35 40.07
C LEU A 328 -10.33 -5.97 41.40
N PRO A 329 -10.33 -7.31 41.54
CA PRO A 329 -9.80 -7.97 42.74
C PRO A 329 -8.30 -7.65 42.96
N ALA A 330 -7.98 -6.90 44.02
CA ALA A 330 -6.63 -6.40 44.29
C ALA A 330 -5.57 -7.51 44.38
N GLU A 331 -5.90 -8.66 44.99
CA GLU A 331 -4.99 -9.81 45.14
C GLU A 331 -4.59 -10.45 43.80
N THR A 332 -5.50 -10.43 42.82
CA THR A 332 -5.21 -10.93 41.47
C THR A 332 -4.52 -9.86 40.64
N LEU A 333 -4.95 -8.60 40.78
CA LEU A 333 -4.42 -7.47 40.04
C LEU A 333 -2.91 -7.26 40.27
N ILE A 334 -2.43 -7.39 41.51
CA ILE A 334 -0.99 -7.26 41.82
C ILE A 334 -0.13 -8.38 41.23
N ARG A 335 -0.75 -9.50 40.84
CA ARG A 335 -0.07 -10.67 40.22
C ARG A 335 -0.03 -10.59 38.69
N THR A 336 -0.46 -9.46 38.12
CA THR A 336 -0.40 -9.22 36.68
C THR A 336 1.05 -9.30 36.20
N GLU A 337 1.29 -10.06 35.14
CA GLU A 337 2.62 -10.27 34.54
C GLU A 337 2.77 -9.56 33.19
N ILE A 338 1.67 -9.05 32.63
CA ILE A 338 1.62 -8.23 31.42
C ILE A 338 0.39 -7.32 31.42
N VAL A 339 0.56 -6.09 30.93
CA VAL A 339 -0.55 -5.18 30.64
C VAL A 339 -0.57 -4.87 29.16
N SER A 340 -1.74 -4.96 28.53
CA SER A 340 -1.94 -4.56 27.15
C SER A 340 -3.07 -3.56 27.03
N VAL A 341 -2.84 -2.49 26.29
CA VAL A 341 -3.72 -1.32 26.23
C VAL A 341 -4.11 -1.00 24.80
N SER A 342 -5.40 -1.03 24.48
CA SER A 342 -5.96 -0.42 23.27
C SER A 342 -6.52 0.97 23.58
N THR A 343 -6.54 1.85 22.59
CA THR A 343 -7.02 3.22 22.80
C THR A 343 -7.53 3.86 21.50
N THR A 344 -8.61 4.65 21.62
CA THR A 344 -9.13 5.43 20.47
C THR A 344 -8.55 6.85 20.41
N LEU A 345 -7.59 7.19 21.27
CA LEU A 345 -7.11 8.56 21.43
C LEU A 345 -6.41 9.11 20.18
N ALA A 346 -5.58 8.31 19.50
CA ALA A 346 -4.94 8.74 18.25
C ALA A 346 -5.97 9.04 17.16
N THR A 347 -6.93 8.13 16.96
CA THR A 347 -8.02 8.32 16.00
C THR A 347 -8.80 9.60 16.30
N ASN A 348 -9.21 9.81 17.56
CA ASN A 348 -9.96 11.00 17.94
C ASN A 348 -9.14 12.28 17.75
N ALA A 349 -7.87 12.29 18.15
CA ALA A 349 -6.98 13.44 17.98
C ALA A 349 -6.84 13.85 16.50
N ILE A 350 -6.75 12.87 15.60
CA ILE A 350 -6.67 13.11 14.15
C ILE A 350 -8.01 13.62 13.60
N VAL A 351 -9.12 12.94 13.91
CA VAL A 351 -10.46 13.25 13.40
C VAL A 351 -10.96 14.61 13.91
N GLU A 352 -10.72 14.92 15.19
CA GLU A 352 -11.14 16.17 15.83
C GLU A 352 -10.15 17.33 15.55
N ASN A 353 -9.08 17.07 14.80
CA ASN A 353 -7.98 18.01 14.54
C ASN A 353 -7.37 18.57 15.85
N ASN A 354 -7.36 17.77 16.91
CA ASN A 354 -6.77 18.10 18.21
C ASN A 354 -5.30 17.65 18.24
N ARG A 355 -4.45 18.43 17.59
CA ARG A 355 -3.01 18.17 17.43
C ARG A 355 -2.20 19.44 17.69
N GLN A 356 -0.94 19.26 18.10
CA GLN A 356 -0.03 20.40 18.24
C GLN A 356 0.37 20.97 16.88
N ALA A 357 0.85 22.21 16.85
CA ALA A 357 1.36 22.83 15.63
C ALA A 357 2.65 22.14 15.16
N VAL A 358 2.64 21.60 13.94
CA VAL A 358 3.78 20.87 13.35
C VAL A 358 4.39 21.68 12.20
N GLY A 359 5.71 21.84 12.22
CA GLY A 359 6.47 22.38 11.09
C GLY A 359 6.87 21.27 10.13
N LEU A 360 6.49 21.39 8.85
CA LEU A 360 6.85 20.41 7.83
C LEU A 360 8.00 20.93 6.95
N LEU A 361 9.12 20.20 6.92
CA LEU A 361 10.23 20.45 5.99
C LEU A 361 10.21 19.39 4.88
N LEU A 362 10.19 19.83 3.63
CA LEU A 362 10.13 18.96 2.46
C LEU A 362 11.35 19.10 1.56
N MET A 363 11.72 17.96 0.98
CA MET A 363 12.76 17.82 -0.06
C MET A 363 12.17 17.15 -1.31
N PRO A 364 11.32 17.85 -2.09
CA PRO A 364 10.61 17.27 -3.23
C PRO A 364 11.46 17.26 -4.51
N LEU A 365 11.05 16.47 -5.52
CA LEU A 365 11.60 16.55 -6.88
C LEU A 365 11.13 17.79 -7.66
N SER A 366 10.00 18.38 -7.28
CA SER A 366 9.46 19.57 -7.93
C SER A 366 8.78 20.41 -6.88
N ASP A 367 8.97 21.72 -6.96
CA ASP A 367 8.35 22.67 -6.05
C ASP A 367 6.82 22.63 -6.14
N SER A 368 6.27 22.19 -7.28
CA SER A 368 4.82 22.02 -7.50
C SER A 368 4.18 21.02 -6.54
N VAL A 369 4.93 20.04 -6.01
CA VAL A 369 4.41 19.04 -5.05
C VAL A 369 4.01 19.69 -3.72
N ALA A 370 4.57 20.86 -3.39
CA ALA A 370 4.18 21.60 -2.20
C ALA A 370 2.73 22.11 -2.26
N GLU A 371 2.18 22.29 -3.46
CA GLU A 371 0.80 22.74 -3.68
C GLU A 371 -0.22 21.63 -3.39
N GLU A 372 0.19 20.35 -3.51
CA GLU A 372 -0.65 19.18 -3.24
C GLU A 372 -0.79 18.88 -1.75
N ILE A 373 0.12 19.39 -0.91
CA ILE A 373 0.10 19.17 0.54
C ILE A 373 -0.60 20.35 1.22
N GLU A 374 -1.76 20.08 1.83
CA GLU A 374 -2.57 21.11 2.51
C GLU A 374 -1.96 21.65 3.81
N HIS A 375 -1.09 20.87 4.47
CA HIS A 375 -0.58 21.20 5.81
C HIS A 375 0.30 22.46 5.83
N ARG A 376 0.17 23.29 6.88
CA ARG A 376 1.00 24.48 7.13
C ARG A 376 1.33 24.59 8.64
N PRO A 377 2.48 25.19 9.00
CA PRO A 377 3.53 25.74 8.14
C PRO A 377 4.35 24.66 7.43
N LEU A 378 4.70 24.94 6.17
CA LEU A 378 5.46 24.06 5.28
C LEU A 378 6.59 24.86 4.66
N GLN A 379 7.81 24.31 4.64
CA GLN A 379 8.96 24.91 3.96
C GLN A 379 9.68 23.89 3.10
N LEU A 380 10.00 24.30 1.87
CA LEU A 380 10.92 23.56 1.01
C LEU A 380 12.35 23.91 1.40
N ILE A 381 13.20 22.89 1.54
CA ILE A 381 14.63 23.03 1.84
C ILE A 381 15.46 22.34 0.76
N ARG A 382 16.74 22.69 0.69
CA ARG A 382 17.68 22.00 -0.20
C ARG A 382 17.90 20.55 0.23
N GLY A 383 18.13 19.70 -0.76
CA GLY A 383 18.32 18.26 -0.59
C GLY A 383 17.47 17.49 -1.60
N ARG A 384 18.10 16.63 -2.41
CA ARG A 384 17.39 15.85 -3.42
C ARG A 384 17.99 14.46 -3.59
N VAL A 385 17.11 13.46 -3.58
CA VAL A 385 17.43 12.06 -3.86
C VAL A 385 16.50 11.58 -4.97
N ASN A 386 17.07 10.93 -6.00
CA ASN A 386 16.26 10.37 -7.09
C ASN A 386 15.65 9.00 -6.72
N ILE A 387 14.80 8.45 -7.59
CA ILE A 387 14.13 7.16 -7.33
C ILE A 387 15.10 5.97 -7.29
N SER A 388 16.32 6.14 -7.81
CA SER A 388 17.38 5.15 -7.75
C SER A 388 18.18 5.20 -6.44
N GLY A 389 17.89 6.16 -5.55
CA GLY A 389 18.58 6.35 -4.27
C GLY A 389 19.82 7.25 -4.34
N GLU A 390 20.13 7.84 -5.50
CA GLU A 390 21.31 8.68 -5.67
C GLU A 390 21.03 10.11 -5.20
N VAL A 391 21.95 10.66 -4.41
CA VAL A 391 21.94 12.06 -3.98
C VAL A 391 22.24 12.94 -5.20
N GLN A 392 21.29 13.81 -5.56
CA GLN A 392 21.38 14.77 -6.66
C GLN A 392 21.78 16.17 -6.18
N GLU A 393 21.40 16.51 -4.95
CA GLU A 393 21.67 17.81 -4.33
C GLU A 393 21.82 17.62 -2.82
N GLU A 394 22.87 18.16 -2.23
CA GLU A 394 23.14 18.11 -0.79
C GLU A 394 22.20 19.03 0.00
N ILE A 395 22.02 18.71 1.28
CA ILE A 395 21.26 19.56 2.22
C ILE A 395 22.05 20.79 2.68
N ASP A 396 21.37 21.86 3.08
CA ASP A 396 21.98 23.05 3.69
C ASP A 396 21.62 23.16 5.18
N GLU A 397 22.58 22.84 6.06
CA GLU A 397 22.37 22.90 7.52
C GLU A 397 22.01 24.30 8.04
N THR A 398 22.55 25.35 7.43
CA THR A 398 22.32 26.73 7.87
C THR A 398 20.88 27.15 7.56
N GLU A 399 20.38 26.76 6.38
CA GLU A 399 18.98 26.91 5.99
C GLU A 399 18.06 26.17 6.95
N ILE A 400 18.32 24.89 7.23
CA ILE A 400 17.48 24.06 8.11
C ILE A 400 17.36 24.69 9.51
N ARG A 401 18.49 25.09 10.12
CA ARG A 401 18.50 25.70 11.46
C ARG A 401 17.76 27.03 11.48
N LYS A 402 17.92 27.85 10.45
CA LYS A 402 17.21 29.13 10.33
C LYS A 402 15.70 28.91 10.20
N THR A 403 15.27 28.04 9.28
CA THR A 403 13.86 27.70 9.07
C THR A 403 13.22 27.17 10.34
N ALA A 404 13.90 26.28 11.07
CA ALA A 404 13.40 25.74 12.33
C ALA A 404 13.10 26.84 13.37
N ARG A 405 14.05 27.76 13.58
CA ARG A 405 13.87 28.89 14.51
C ARG A 405 12.73 29.82 14.08
N GLU A 406 12.60 30.08 12.79
CA GLU A 406 11.52 30.92 12.24
C GLU A 406 10.16 30.26 12.40
N MET A 407 10.04 28.96 12.14
CA MET A 407 8.82 28.20 12.34
C MET A 407 8.37 28.18 13.81
N VAL A 408 9.28 27.93 14.75
CA VAL A 408 8.97 27.96 16.18
C VAL A 408 8.51 29.37 16.60
N ARG A 409 9.25 30.40 16.18
CA ARG A 409 8.99 31.79 16.60
C ARG A 409 7.73 32.38 15.99
N ASN A 410 7.52 32.19 14.70
CA ASN A 410 6.49 32.90 13.93
C ASN A 410 5.18 32.11 13.85
N HIS A 411 5.25 30.78 13.90
CA HIS A 411 4.11 29.88 13.71
C HIS A 411 3.80 29.03 14.95
N GLY A 412 4.55 29.20 16.04
CA GLY A 412 4.33 28.47 17.28
C GLY A 412 4.52 26.96 17.15
N VAL A 413 5.38 26.51 16.23
CA VAL A 413 5.64 25.09 15.99
C VAL A 413 6.18 24.41 17.26
N ARG A 414 5.63 23.22 17.57
CA ARG A 414 5.94 22.41 18.76
C ARG A 414 6.45 21.00 18.45
N ALA A 415 6.43 20.60 17.18
CA ALA A 415 7.12 19.42 16.66
C ALA A 415 7.41 19.59 15.17
N PHE A 416 8.30 18.77 14.62
CA PHE A 416 8.61 18.80 13.20
C PHE A 416 8.34 17.47 12.51
N ALA A 417 8.02 17.56 11.22
CA ALA A 417 7.98 16.44 10.29
C ALA A 417 8.92 16.71 9.12
N VAL A 418 9.61 15.68 8.63
CA VAL A 418 10.52 15.76 7.49
C VAL A 418 10.19 14.66 6.49
N SER A 419 10.11 15.00 5.21
CA SER A 419 9.96 14.01 4.14
C SER A 419 10.76 14.41 2.90
N GLY A 420 11.47 13.48 2.28
CA GLY A 420 12.17 13.67 1.00
C GLY A 420 11.71 12.66 -0.05
N TYR A 421 11.62 13.04 -1.34
CA TYR A 421 11.01 12.22 -2.41
C TYR A 421 11.53 10.77 -2.45
N GLY A 422 12.86 10.59 -2.51
CA GLY A 422 13.53 9.28 -2.50
C GLY A 422 13.86 8.72 -1.11
N GLY A 423 13.29 9.27 -0.02
CA GLY A 423 13.65 8.95 1.36
C GLY A 423 13.42 7.49 1.76
N THR A 424 12.50 6.77 1.12
CA THR A 424 12.29 5.33 1.35
C THR A 424 13.36 4.44 0.74
N VAL A 425 13.99 4.90 -0.34
CA VAL A 425 15.10 4.19 -1.00
C VAL A 425 16.42 4.52 -0.30
N ASN A 426 16.66 5.81 -0.06
CA ASN A 426 17.83 6.30 0.66
C ASN A 426 17.42 7.39 1.68
N PRO A 427 17.33 7.07 2.98
CA PRO A 427 16.85 7.98 4.01
C PRO A 427 17.92 8.97 4.52
N VAL A 428 19.09 9.05 3.88
CA VAL A 428 20.23 9.83 4.39
C VAL A 428 19.87 11.28 4.71
N HIS A 429 19.18 11.98 3.80
CA HIS A 429 18.79 13.37 4.03
C HIS A 429 17.73 13.50 5.13
N GLU A 430 16.72 12.63 5.15
CA GLU A 430 15.67 12.71 6.18
C GLU A 430 16.26 12.51 7.58
N LYS A 431 17.18 11.55 7.75
CA LYS A 431 17.89 11.31 9.02
C LYS A 431 18.73 12.51 9.45
N THR A 432 19.51 13.08 8.53
CA THR A 432 20.39 14.20 8.86
C THR A 432 19.60 15.46 9.19
N VAL A 433 18.57 15.79 8.41
CA VAL A 433 17.67 16.93 8.70
C VAL A 433 16.98 16.73 10.04
N ALA A 434 16.47 15.53 10.33
CA ALA A 434 15.83 15.23 11.61
C ALA A 434 16.78 15.43 12.81
N GLY A 435 18.03 14.99 12.70
CA GLY A 435 19.07 15.24 13.71
C GLY A 435 19.30 16.73 13.95
N ILE A 436 19.49 17.50 12.88
CA ILE A 436 19.70 18.96 12.96
C ILE A 436 18.53 19.67 13.65
N LEU A 437 17.29 19.29 13.31
CA LEU A 437 16.08 19.87 13.90
C LEU A 437 15.97 19.56 15.41
N ARG A 438 16.28 18.31 15.81
CA ARG A 438 16.30 17.91 17.23
C ARG A 438 17.35 18.72 17.99
N ASP A 439 18.57 18.81 17.46
CA ASP A 439 19.67 19.56 18.10
C ASP A 439 19.38 21.06 18.22
N GLU A 440 18.74 21.65 17.20
CA GLU A 440 18.47 23.09 17.16
C GLU A 440 17.31 23.50 18.08
N THR A 441 16.27 22.66 18.18
CA THR A 441 15.00 23.06 18.81
C THR A 441 14.67 22.31 20.09
N GLY A 442 15.28 21.14 20.32
CA GLY A 442 14.90 20.21 21.39
C GLY A 442 13.49 19.64 21.24
N LEU A 443 12.82 19.86 20.11
CA LEU A 443 11.47 19.37 19.85
C LEU A 443 11.50 17.99 19.20
N MET A 444 10.40 17.26 19.33
CA MET A 444 10.21 15.99 18.65
C MET A 444 10.20 16.19 17.14
N VAL A 445 10.85 15.26 16.43
CA VAL A 445 10.95 15.28 14.97
C VAL A 445 10.63 13.89 14.45
N CYS A 446 9.73 13.81 13.48
CA CYS A 446 9.34 12.58 12.81
C CYS A 446 9.80 12.60 11.35
N ALA A 447 10.56 11.58 10.94
CA ALA A 447 10.97 11.43 9.54
C ALA A 447 10.04 10.47 8.81
N GLY A 448 9.67 10.80 7.57
CA GLY A 448 8.73 10.01 6.76
C GLY A 448 9.14 8.54 6.61
N HIS A 449 10.43 8.26 6.39
CA HIS A 449 10.96 6.90 6.24
C HIS A 449 10.87 6.04 7.51
N GLU A 450 10.72 6.64 8.70
CA GLU A 450 10.55 5.91 9.97
C GLU A 450 9.16 5.26 10.03
N LEU A 451 8.14 5.92 9.45
CA LEU A 451 6.75 5.48 9.50
C LEU A 451 6.30 4.64 8.29
N SER A 452 6.89 4.88 7.11
CA SER A 452 6.47 4.18 5.90
C SER A 452 7.59 3.98 4.91
N GLY A 453 7.68 2.74 4.41
CA GLY A 453 8.51 2.35 3.26
C GLY A 453 7.84 2.52 1.90
N GLN A 454 6.62 3.05 1.83
CA GLN A 454 5.90 3.24 0.57
C GLN A 454 6.37 4.48 -0.19
N LEU A 455 6.39 4.38 -1.53
CA LEU A 455 6.94 5.39 -2.42
C LEU A 455 6.16 6.72 -2.42
N ASP A 456 4.86 6.70 -2.06
CA ASP A 456 4.01 7.88 -2.11
C ASP A 456 4.49 8.96 -1.11
N PHE A 457 5.17 9.95 -1.68
CA PHE A 457 5.85 11.00 -0.93
C PHE A 457 4.88 11.93 -0.19
N THR A 458 3.72 12.24 -0.78
CA THR A 458 2.78 13.21 -0.22
C THR A 458 2.02 12.59 0.95
N VAL A 459 1.55 11.35 0.79
CA VAL A 459 0.90 10.59 1.87
C VAL A 459 1.88 10.30 3.00
N ARG A 460 3.15 9.99 2.70
CA ARG A 460 4.21 9.83 3.71
C ARG A 460 4.45 11.10 4.51
N ALA A 461 4.54 12.26 3.84
CA ALA A 461 4.67 13.55 4.50
C ALA A 461 3.46 13.86 5.41
N ALA A 462 2.24 13.62 4.93
CA ALA A 462 1.02 13.79 5.72
C ALA A 462 1.01 12.88 6.95
N THR A 463 1.42 11.62 6.79
CA THR A 463 1.51 10.64 7.90
C THR A 463 2.51 11.11 8.97
N ALA A 464 3.69 11.61 8.56
CA ALA A 464 4.70 12.14 9.49
C ALA A 464 4.20 13.38 10.26
N VAL A 465 3.46 14.28 9.58
CA VAL A 465 2.82 15.43 10.24
C VAL A 465 1.81 14.99 11.28
N LEU A 466 0.94 14.02 10.95
CA LEU A 466 -0.08 13.53 11.88
C LEU A 466 0.57 12.88 13.10
N ASN A 467 1.58 12.03 12.91
CA ASN A 467 2.32 11.39 13.99
C ASN A 467 2.95 12.43 14.92
N ALA A 468 3.73 13.38 14.38
CA ALA A 468 4.34 14.45 15.16
C ALA A 468 3.32 15.31 15.91
N GLY A 469 2.12 15.49 15.34
CA GLY A 469 1.04 16.30 15.92
C GLY A 469 0.37 15.69 17.16
N ILE A 470 0.37 14.35 17.27
CA ILE A 470 -0.36 13.64 18.32
C ILE A 470 0.51 13.14 19.49
N ILE A 471 1.84 13.11 19.35
CA ILE A 471 2.78 12.65 20.38
C ILE A 471 2.44 13.13 21.80
N PRO A 472 2.31 14.44 22.10
CA PRO A 472 2.13 14.89 23.48
C PRO A 472 0.80 14.45 24.11
N HIS A 473 -0.23 14.31 23.28
CA HIS A 473 -1.56 13.87 23.74
C HIS A 473 -1.51 12.42 24.20
N LEU A 474 -0.80 11.57 23.46
CA LEU A 474 -0.67 10.15 23.79
C LEU A 474 0.39 9.91 24.87
N GLU A 475 1.47 10.69 24.90
CA GLU A 475 2.50 10.63 25.96
C GLU A 475 1.89 10.84 27.35
N THR A 476 0.99 11.83 27.50
CA THR A 476 0.27 12.06 28.76
C THR A 476 -0.57 10.84 29.18
N PHE A 477 -1.22 10.19 28.22
CA PHE A 477 -2.02 8.99 28.48
C PHE A 477 -1.13 7.79 28.86
N PHE A 478 -0.04 7.56 28.12
CA PHE A 478 0.89 6.46 28.38
C PHE A 478 1.52 6.56 29.77
N HIS A 479 1.98 7.75 30.16
CA HIS A 479 2.49 7.98 31.51
C HIS A 479 1.43 7.81 32.59
N ALA A 480 0.17 8.26 32.34
CA ALA A 480 -0.91 8.05 33.29
C ALA A 480 -1.15 6.55 33.55
N VAL A 481 -1.14 5.71 32.52
CA VAL A 481 -1.24 4.25 32.65
C VAL A 481 -0.09 3.72 33.52
N GLU A 482 1.16 4.00 33.14
CA GLU A 482 2.35 3.49 33.85
C GLU A 482 2.39 3.94 35.32
N ASP A 483 2.05 5.20 35.59
CA ASP A 483 2.05 5.75 36.94
C ASP A 483 0.94 5.13 37.80
N ARG A 484 -0.24 4.83 37.23
CA ARG A 484 -1.32 4.15 37.95
C ARG A 484 -1.02 2.70 38.26
N LEU A 485 -0.34 2.01 37.35
CA LEU A 485 0.13 0.64 37.59
C LEU A 485 1.20 0.62 38.70
N ARG A 486 2.18 1.53 38.62
CA ARG A 486 3.23 1.68 39.66
C ARG A 486 2.64 2.05 41.02
N PHE A 487 1.67 2.96 41.07
CA PHE A 487 0.96 3.33 42.30
C PHE A 487 0.27 2.13 42.97
N ARG A 488 -0.18 1.15 42.19
CA ARG A 488 -0.80 -0.10 42.68
C ARG A 488 0.19 -1.26 42.87
N HIS A 489 1.48 -1.00 42.81
CA HIS A 489 2.54 -2.02 42.92
C HIS A 489 2.46 -3.13 41.86
N ILE A 490 1.97 -2.79 40.66
CA ILE A 490 1.96 -3.69 39.51
C ILE A 490 3.26 -3.49 38.73
N ASP A 491 4.15 -4.47 38.77
CA ASP A 491 5.45 -4.48 38.09
C ASP A 491 5.38 -5.35 36.83
N ALA A 492 4.62 -4.89 35.84
CA ALA A 492 4.38 -5.58 34.58
C ALA A 492 4.70 -4.67 33.39
N PRO A 493 5.26 -5.20 32.29
CA PRO A 493 5.45 -4.43 31.07
C PRO A 493 4.09 -3.98 30.50
N VAL A 494 4.07 -2.76 29.98
CA VAL A 494 2.93 -2.18 29.29
C VAL A 494 3.16 -2.24 27.79
N LEU A 495 2.23 -2.90 27.10
CA LEU A 495 2.15 -2.97 25.64
C LEU A 495 0.93 -2.20 25.16
N PHE A 496 1.01 -1.71 23.93
CA PHE A 496 -0.05 -0.99 23.25
C PHE A 496 -0.47 -1.73 21.99
N VAL A 497 -1.77 -1.78 21.75
CA VAL A 497 -2.33 -2.35 20.53
C VAL A 497 -2.15 -1.37 19.38
N ARG A 498 -1.73 -1.88 18.23
CA ARG A 498 -1.63 -1.16 16.96
C ARG A 498 -2.93 -1.31 16.16
N GLY A 499 -3.13 -0.45 15.17
CA GLY A 499 -4.28 -0.47 14.27
C GLY A 499 -4.43 -1.75 13.47
N ASP A 500 -3.37 -2.53 13.28
CA ASP A 500 -3.37 -3.84 12.63
C ASP A 500 -3.59 -5.02 13.61
N GLY A 501 -3.83 -4.73 14.89
CA GLY A 501 -4.14 -5.71 15.92
C GLY A 501 -2.92 -6.32 16.63
N PHE A 502 -1.71 -5.95 16.23
CA PHE A 502 -0.48 -6.41 16.88
C PHE A 502 -0.08 -5.52 18.06
N LEU A 503 0.78 -6.05 18.93
CA LEU A 503 1.30 -5.33 20.09
C LEU A 503 2.63 -4.65 19.80
N MET A 504 2.83 -3.49 20.43
CA MET A 504 4.10 -2.77 20.51
C MET A 504 4.39 -2.34 21.95
N ASN A 505 5.66 -2.15 22.29
CA ASN A 505 6.02 -1.67 23.62
C ASN A 505 5.74 -0.15 23.78
N ALA A 506 5.76 0.32 25.03
CA ALA A 506 5.56 1.74 25.34
C ALA A 506 6.56 2.68 24.64
N SER A 507 7.85 2.30 24.60
CA SER A 507 8.92 3.11 23.99
C SER A 507 8.69 3.38 22.51
N TYR A 508 8.32 2.35 21.75
CA TYR A 508 8.01 2.45 20.32
C TYR A 508 6.71 3.20 20.09
N ALA A 509 5.68 2.97 20.92
CA ALA A 509 4.41 3.69 20.86
C ALA A 509 4.56 5.20 21.08
N MET A 510 5.52 5.64 21.91
CA MET A 510 5.82 7.05 22.13
C MET A 510 6.41 7.75 20.90
N GLU A 511 7.20 7.03 20.10
CA GLU A 511 7.80 7.56 18.85
C GLU A 511 6.81 7.46 17.67
N HIS A 512 5.96 6.44 17.65
CA HIS A 512 5.02 6.13 16.56
C HIS A 512 3.55 6.04 17.03
N PRO A 513 3.03 7.03 17.78
CA PRO A 513 1.66 6.98 18.33
C PRO A 513 0.58 6.84 17.26
N ILE A 514 0.86 7.24 16.02
CA ILE A 514 -0.09 7.11 14.91
C ILE A 514 -0.43 5.65 14.60
N GLU A 515 0.46 4.71 14.91
CA GLU A 515 0.19 3.27 14.76
C GLU A 515 -0.86 2.76 15.74
N THR A 516 -1.20 3.49 16.81
CA THR A 516 -2.35 3.15 17.70
C THR A 516 -3.70 3.56 17.12
N ALA A 517 -3.74 4.29 16.00
CA ALA A 517 -4.99 4.67 15.37
C ALA A 517 -5.76 3.41 14.94
N LEU A 518 -7.06 3.37 15.25
CA LEU A 518 -7.94 2.23 15.01
C LEU A 518 -7.56 0.96 15.79
N SER A 519 -6.75 1.09 16.86
CA SER A 519 -6.37 -0.05 17.71
C SER A 519 -7.53 -0.63 18.53
N GLY A 520 -8.51 0.18 18.92
CA GLY A 520 -9.74 -0.27 19.59
C GLY A 520 -10.50 -1.30 18.75
N PRO A 521 -10.95 -0.94 17.52
CA PRO A 521 -11.57 -1.89 16.59
C PRO A 521 -10.72 -3.12 16.29
N ALA A 522 -9.40 -2.95 16.11
CA ALA A 522 -8.49 -4.08 15.89
C ALA A 522 -8.47 -5.05 17.10
N ALA A 523 -8.49 -4.50 18.31
CA ALA A 523 -8.62 -5.26 19.54
C ALA A 523 -10.01 -5.93 19.64
N SER A 524 -11.10 -5.26 19.27
CA SER A 524 -12.44 -5.85 19.20
C SER A 524 -12.41 -7.12 18.35
N ILE A 525 -11.79 -7.06 17.18
CA ILE A 525 -11.70 -8.16 16.22
C ILE A 525 -10.86 -9.32 16.79
N ALA A 526 -9.70 -9.01 17.37
CA ALA A 526 -8.87 -10.02 18.03
C ALA A 526 -9.65 -10.71 19.17
N GLY A 527 -10.39 -9.94 19.96
CA GLY A 527 -11.27 -10.45 21.01
C GLY A 527 -12.42 -11.29 20.46
N ALA A 528 -13.02 -10.90 19.34
CA ALA A 528 -14.10 -11.65 18.68
C ALA A 528 -13.62 -13.04 18.27
N ARG A 529 -12.47 -13.09 17.58
CA ARG A 529 -11.83 -14.34 17.17
C ARG A 529 -11.55 -15.22 18.38
N TYR A 530 -11.01 -14.63 19.44
CA TYR A 530 -10.69 -15.34 20.67
C TYR A 530 -11.94 -15.94 21.34
N LEU A 531 -12.99 -15.14 21.50
CA LEU A 531 -14.24 -15.55 22.16
C LEU A 531 -15.05 -16.57 21.39
N THR A 532 -14.91 -16.61 20.05
CA THR A 532 -15.73 -17.46 19.17
C THR A 532 -14.97 -18.63 18.56
N GLY A 533 -13.64 -18.55 18.47
CA GLY A 533 -12.81 -19.47 17.71
C GLY A 533 -12.98 -19.34 16.18
N CYS A 534 -13.71 -18.34 15.69
CA CYS A 534 -13.91 -18.13 14.27
C CYS A 534 -12.67 -17.48 13.63
N ASP A 535 -11.95 -18.24 12.81
CA ASP A 535 -10.86 -17.71 11.98
C ASP A 535 -11.36 -17.03 10.69
N GLU A 536 -12.66 -17.11 10.40
CA GLU A 536 -13.34 -16.42 9.31
C GLU A 536 -14.71 -15.90 9.80
N ALA A 537 -14.89 -14.57 9.86
CA ALA A 537 -16.11 -13.94 10.36
C ALA A 537 -16.21 -12.45 10.00
N CYS A 538 -17.45 -11.94 9.87
CA CYS A 538 -17.73 -10.51 9.86
C CYS A 538 -18.03 -10.04 11.29
N ILE A 539 -17.19 -9.16 11.82
CA ILE A 539 -17.27 -8.64 13.18
C ILE A 539 -18.02 -7.31 13.16
N ILE A 540 -18.98 -7.16 14.07
CA ILE A 540 -19.84 -5.98 14.23
C ILE A 540 -19.70 -5.51 15.67
N ASP A 541 -18.80 -4.57 15.95
CA ASP A 541 -18.63 -3.98 17.28
C ASP A 541 -19.59 -2.80 17.44
N VAL A 542 -20.64 -3.00 18.25
CA VAL A 542 -21.69 -2.00 18.49
C VAL A 542 -21.43 -1.28 19.80
N GLY A 543 -20.83 -0.09 19.67
CA GLY A 543 -20.56 0.81 20.76
C GLY A 543 -21.77 1.66 21.18
N GLY A 544 -21.49 2.65 22.04
CA GLY A 544 -22.49 3.65 22.43
C GLY A 544 -22.79 4.66 21.32
N THR A 545 -21.86 4.92 20.41
CA THR A 545 -22.00 6.00 19.41
C THR A 545 -21.87 5.50 17.98
N THR A 546 -20.98 4.54 17.79
CA THR A 546 -20.59 4.03 16.49
C THR A 546 -20.73 2.51 16.47
N SER A 547 -20.88 1.97 15.28
CA SER A 547 -20.76 0.55 15.01
C SER A 547 -19.62 0.37 14.02
N ASP A 548 -18.61 -0.39 14.41
CA ASP A 548 -17.44 -0.68 13.59
C ASP A 548 -17.57 -2.08 13.02
N ILE A 549 -17.44 -2.21 11.70
CA ILE A 549 -17.68 -3.46 10.96
C ILE A 549 -16.42 -3.83 10.20
N ALA A 550 -15.90 -5.03 10.46
CA ALA A 550 -14.67 -5.52 9.86
C ALA A 550 -14.76 -7.01 9.51
N TYR A 551 -13.82 -7.49 8.70
CA TYR A 551 -13.74 -8.90 8.32
C TYR A 551 -12.46 -9.54 8.88
N VAL A 552 -12.58 -10.77 9.35
CA VAL A 552 -11.46 -11.63 9.73
C VAL A 552 -11.32 -12.70 8.67
N GLU A 553 -10.11 -12.88 8.18
CA GLU A 553 -9.75 -13.94 7.26
C GLU A 553 -8.48 -14.63 7.74
N ASN A 554 -8.45 -15.97 7.73
CA ASN A 554 -7.31 -16.79 8.15
C ASN A 554 -6.80 -16.48 9.58
N GLY A 555 -7.70 -16.07 10.47
CA GLY A 555 -7.38 -15.72 11.86
C GLY A 555 -6.56 -14.43 12.02
N SER A 556 -6.51 -13.59 10.99
CA SER A 556 -5.88 -12.26 11.02
C SER A 556 -6.88 -11.17 10.67
N VAL A 557 -6.62 -9.97 11.21
CA VAL A 557 -7.35 -8.77 10.86
C VAL A 557 -6.97 -8.39 9.42
N GLU A 558 -7.95 -8.15 8.57
CA GLU A 558 -7.72 -7.58 7.24
C GLU A 558 -7.27 -6.11 7.38
N THR A 559 -6.22 -5.70 6.66
CA THR A 559 -5.67 -4.34 6.70
C THR A 559 -5.56 -3.75 5.31
N ASP A 560 -5.77 -2.43 5.14
CA ASP A 560 -5.53 -1.75 3.86
C ASP A 560 -4.02 -1.75 3.55
N PRO A 561 -3.56 -2.43 2.48
CA PRO A 561 -2.14 -2.52 2.14
C PRO A 561 -1.56 -1.17 1.69
N ASP A 562 -2.39 -0.26 1.19
CA ASP A 562 -2.04 1.09 0.73
C ASP A 562 -2.26 2.15 1.83
N GLY A 563 -2.58 1.70 3.05
CA GLY A 563 -2.69 2.51 4.25
C GLY A 563 -4.09 3.09 4.51
N ALA A 564 -4.45 3.16 5.78
CA ALA A 564 -5.82 3.47 6.19
C ALA A 564 -6.20 4.95 6.02
N MET A 565 -7.50 5.17 5.79
CA MET A 565 -8.14 6.48 5.89
C MET A 565 -8.50 6.77 7.34
N ILE A 566 -7.89 7.80 7.93
CA ILE A 566 -8.21 8.22 9.31
C ILE A 566 -8.87 9.60 9.26
N GLY A 567 -10.18 9.64 9.48
CA GLY A 567 -10.98 10.84 9.21
C GLY A 567 -10.97 11.15 7.71
N ASN A 568 -10.44 12.32 7.34
CA ASN A 568 -10.28 12.74 5.94
C ASN A 568 -8.82 12.65 5.46
N HIS A 569 -7.94 11.99 6.21
CA HIS A 569 -6.52 11.91 5.90
C HIS A 569 -6.14 10.53 5.37
N ARG A 570 -5.65 10.46 4.12
CA ARG A 570 -4.93 9.26 3.64
C ARG A 570 -3.63 9.16 4.40
N THR A 571 -3.35 7.98 4.95
CA THR A 571 -2.13 7.70 5.68
C THR A 571 -1.49 6.42 5.16
N HIS A 572 -0.22 6.22 5.47
CA HIS A 572 0.46 4.92 5.26
C HIS A 572 0.38 3.99 6.46
N VAL A 573 -0.45 4.32 7.45
CA VAL A 573 -0.64 3.46 8.63
C VAL A 573 -1.37 2.22 8.18
N ARG A 574 -0.74 1.05 8.35
CA ARG A 574 -1.45 -0.23 8.21
C ARG A 574 -2.37 -0.38 9.41
N ALA A 575 -3.65 -0.30 9.16
CA ALA A 575 -4.67 -0.51 10.16
C ALA A 575 -5.79 -1.36 9.57
N VAL A 576 -6.61 -1.88 10.47
CA VAL A 576 -7.82 -2.62 10.18
C VAL A 576 -8.64 -1.94 9.08
N ASP A 577 -9.00 -2.71 8.07
CA ASP A 577 -9.97 -2.27 7.08
C ASP A 577 -11.39 -2.49 7.62
N MET A 578 -12.11 -1.39 7.81
CA MET A 578 -13.41 -1.39 8.47
C MET A 578 -14.34 -0.29 7.97
N VAL A 579 -15.63 -0.54 8.13
CA VAL A 579 -16.71 0.41 7.92
C VAL A 579 -17.20 0.91 9.28
N THR A 580 -17.01 2.19 9.57
CA THR A 580 -17.61 2.85 10.75
C THR A 580 -18.95 3.47 10.38
N LEU A 581 -19.97 3.13 11.14
CA LEU A 581 -21.29 3.76 11.07
C LEU A 581 -21.53 4.61 12.32
N GLY A 582 -22.16 5.79 12.15
CA GLY A 582 -22.59 6.66 13.26
C GLY A 582 -23.83 6.14 14.02
N ILE A 583 -23.94 4.84 14.22
CA ILE A 583 -25.08 4.18 14.87
C ILE A 583 -24.59 3.39 16.09
N GLY A 584 -25.24 3.57 17.24
CA GLY A 584 -24.94 2.91 18.50
C GLY A 584 -26.08 3.10 19.49
N GLY A 585 -25.89 2.66 20.74
CA GLY A 585 -26.95 2.73 21.77
C GLY A 585 -27.41 4.16 22.11
N ASP A 586 -26.48 5.11 22.14
CA ASP A 586 -26.67 6.52 22.50
C ASP A 586 -26.72 7.46 21.26
N SER A 587 -26.94 6.89 20.07
CA SER A 587 -27.19 7.68 18.87
C SER A 587 -28.51 8.44 18.99
N GLU A 588 -28.48 9.73 18.65
CA GLU A 588 -29.65 10.59 18.72
C GLU A 588 -30.74 10.12 17.77
N VAL A 589 -31.96 9.99 18.28
CA VAL A 589 -33.17 9.85 17.47
C VAL A 589 -33.66 11.25 17.08
N VAL A 590 -33.54 11.57 15.79
CA VAL A 590 -33.99 12.83 15.22
C VAL A 590 -35.32 12.60 14.51
N PHE A 591 -36.33 13.39 14.86
CA PHE A 591 -37.51 13.57 14.04
C PHE A 591 -37.46 14.95 13.41
N ASP A 592 -37.60 15.03 12.09
CA ASP A 592 -37.70 16.30 11.37
C ASP A 592 -38.71 16.16 10.22
N ARG A 593 -39.86 16.85 10.34
CA ARG A 593 -40.88 16.98 9.28
C ARG A 593 -41.27 15.66 8.59
N GLY A 594 -41.49 14.61 9.38
CA GLY A 594 -41.95 13.31 8.89
C GLY A 594 -40.82 12.29 8.67
N ASP A 595 -39.56 12.71 8.77
CA ASP A 595 -38.39 11.83 8.68
C ASP A 595 -37.88 11.45 10.08
N ILE A 596 -37.63 10.15 10.30
CA ILE A 596 -37.03 9.63 11.53
C ILE A 596 -35.64 9.11 11.18
N ARG A 597 -34.62 9.68 11.81
CA ARG A 597 -33.22 9.29 11.64
C ARG A 597 -32.63 8.91 12.99
N VAL A 598 -31.67 8.01 12.97
CA VAL A 598 -30.90 7.61 14.16
C VAL A 598 -29.43 7.85 13.86
N GLY A 599 -28.77 8.66 14.71
CA GLY A 599 -27.42 9.14 14.45
C GLY A 599 -27.35 10.24 13.36
N PRO A 600 -26.14 10.66 12.95
CA PRO A 600 -24.84 10.22 13.43
C PRO A 600 -24.41 10.89 14.75
N ARG A 601 -25.17 11.89 15.23
CA ARG A 601 -24.82 12.59 16.46
C ARG A 601 -25.10 11.71 17.69
N ARG A 602 -24.21 11.82 18.66
CA ARG A 602 -24.35 11.23 19.99
C ARG A 602 -25.01 12.21 20.97
N VAL A 603 -25.93 11.73 21.79
CA VAL A 603 -26.47 12.46 22.95
C VAL A 603 -26.55 11.55 24.16
N SER A 604 -26.54 12.11 25.36
CA SER A 604 -26.81 11.33 26.58
C SER A 604 -28.29 10.88 26.58
N PRO A 605 -28.61 9.62 26.96
CA PRO A 605 -29.99 9.14 26.98
C PRO A 605 -30.84 9.88 28.03
N LEU A 606 -32.12 10.09 27.74
CA LEU A 606 -33.06 10.82 28.61
C LEU A 606 -33.27 10.12 29.96
N CYS A 607 -33.11 8.80 30.02
CA CYS A 607 -33.18 8.04 31.26
C CYS A 607 -32.21 8.54 32.34
N ARG A 608 -31.12 9.24 31.97
CA ARG A 608 -30.12 9.81 32.90
C ARG A 608 -30.54 11.13 33.55
N LEU A 609 -31.69 11.70 33.20
CA LEU A 609 -32.14 12.96 33.80
C LEU A 609 -32.62 12.81 35.25
N GLY A 610 -33.12 11.63 35.62
CA GLY A 610 -33.76 11.43 36.92
C GLY A 610 -35.02 12.27 37.10
N ARG A 611 -35.42 12.49 38.35
CA ARG A 611 -36.72 13.11 38.70
C ARG A 611 -36.88 14.54 38.19
N GLU A 612 -35.82 15.34 38.23
CA GLU A 612 -35.85 16.73 37.75
C GLU A 612 -36.15 16.84 36.24
N GLY A 613 -35.71 15.84 35.45
CA GLY A 613 -36.03 15.81 34.02
C GLY A 613 -37.44 15.34 33.70
N GLU A 614 -38.10 14.60 34.59
CA GLU A 614 -39.49 14.17 34.37
C GLU A 614 -40.43 15.38 34.31
N ASP A 615 -40.25 16.35 35.21
CA ASP A 615 -41.05 17.57 35.22
C ASP A 615 -40.73 18.45 34.00
N LEU A 616 -39.45 18.55 33.61
CA LEU A 616 -39.04 19.21 32.38
C LEU A 616 -39.74 18.58 31.16
N LEU A 617 -39.65 17.27 30.98
CA LEU A 617 -40.24 16.56 29.83
C LEU A 617 -41.76 16.73 29.77
N LYS A 618 -42.46 16.74 30.92
CA LYS A 618 -43.90 17.04 31.00
C LYS A 618 -44.20 18.47 30.54
N ARG A 619 -43.39 19.46 30.94
CA ARG A 619 -43.54 20.85 30.46
C ARG A 619 -43.31 20.95 28.96
N LEU A 620 -42.25 20.32 28.43
CA LEU A 620 -41.99 20.32 26.99
C LEU A 620 -43.14 19.69 26.19
N ALA A 621 -43.72 18.59 26.71
CA ALA A 621 -44.88 17.96 26.09
C ALA A 621 -46.14 18.86 26.05
N SER A 622 -46.23 19.90 26.90
CA SER A 622 -47.30 20.90 26.85
C SER A 622 -47.03 22.04 25.85
N ARG A 623 -45.76 22.22 25.44
CA ARG A 623 -45.29 23.23 24.47
C ARG A 623 -44.94 22.59 23.11
N ILE A 624 -45.59 21.49 22.76
CA ILE A 624 -45.17 20.66 21.62
C ILE A 624 -45.22 21.41 20.28
N ASP A 625 -46.17 22.33 20.14
CA ASP A 625 -46.38 23.12 18.92
C ASP A 625 -45.22 24.10 18.66
N ASP A 626 -44.45 24.47 19.69
CA ASP A 626 -43.31 25.39 19.58
C ASP A 626 -42.12 24.74 18.84
N PHE A 627 -42.08 23.40 18.74
CA PHE A 627 -40.96 22.67 18.13
C PHE A 627 -41.02 22.56 16.61
N SER A 628 -42.04 23.12 15.95
CA SER A 628 -42.13 23.19 14.47
C SER A 628 -41.92 21.83 13.76
N ALA A 629 -42.44 20.75 14.35
CA ALA A 629 -42.27 19.36 13.88
C ALA A 629 -40.80 18.88 13.78
N SER A 630 -39.93 19.35 14.69
CA SER A 630 -38.53 18.93 14.79
C SER A 630 -38.13 18.62 16.23
N SER A 631 -37.50 17.48 16.49
CA SER A 631 -37.03 17.13 17.85
C SER A 631 -35.76 17.89 18.27
N SER A 632 -35.06 18.54 17.34
CA SER A 632 -33.76 19.20 17.62
C SER A 632 -33.85 20.32 18.66
N ALA A 633 -34.97 21.05 18.68
CA ALA A 633 -35.20 22.13 19.65
C ALA A 633 -35.63 21.59 21.04
N ALA A 634 -36.08 20.33 21.10
CA ALA A 634 -36.50 19.65 22.32
C ALA A 634 -35.34 18.97 23.08
N LEU A 635 -34.14 18.95 22.52
CA LEU A 635 -32.93 18.44 23.18
C LEU A 635 -32.68 19.19 24.48
N ILE A 636 -32.15 18.50 25.47
CA ILE A 636 -31.97 19.03 26.82
C ILE A 636 -30.51 19.32 27.07
N CYS A 637 -30.18 20.56 27.41
CA CYS A 637 -28.88 20.96 27.89
C CYS A 637 -28.83 20.79 29.43
N ARG A 638 -27.75 20.19 29.94
CA ARG A 638 -27.51 20.05 31.38
C ARG A 638 -26.09 20.49 31.73
N PHE A 639 -25.94 21.26 32.81
CA PHE A 639 -24.63 21.52 33.40
C PHE A 639 -24.14 20.27 34.14
N THR A 640 -22.92 19.83 33.87
CA THR A 640 -22.38 18.59 34.44
C THR A 640 -21.78 18.77 35.83
N GLY A 641 -21.70 20.01 36.33
CA GLY A 641 -20.95 20.37 37.54
C GLY A 641 -19.50 20.76 37.24
N LYS A 642 -19.00 20.49 36.03
CA LYS A 642 -17.61 20.75 35.65
C LYS A 642 -17.41 22.16 35.09
N GLN A 643 -16.58 22.95 35.75
CA GLN A 643 -16.23 24.29 35.25
C GLN A 643 -15.31 24.22 34.02
N PRO A 644 -15.52 25.08 33.01
CA PRO A 644 -14.70 25.11 31.81
C PRO A 644 -13.32 25.71 32.11
N PRO A 645 -12.22 25.16 31.55
CA PRO A 645 -10.86 25.61 31.84
C PRO A 645 -10.43 26.85 31.04
N PHE A 646 -11.37 27.56 30.42
CA PHE A 646 -11.12 28.70 29.54
C PHE A 646 -12.06 29.86 29.83
N PRO A 647 -11.68 31.10 29.47
CA PRO A 647 -12.58 32.24 29.59
C PRO A 647 -13.80 32.08 28.67
N LEU A 648 -14.97 32.32 29.24
CA LEU A 648 -16.26 32.23 28.56
C LEU A 648 -16.56 33.50 27.80
N ASN A 649 -17.06 33.34 26.56
CA ASN A 649 -17.71 34.44 25.86
C ASN A 649 -19.07 34.76 26.51
N ARG A 650 -19.68 35.88 26.12
CA ARG A 650 -20.95 36.33 26.70
C ARG A 650 -22.05 35.26 26.61
N MET A 651 -22.21 34.63 25.45
CA MET A 651 -23.25 33.61 25.21
C MET A 651 -23.00 32.36 26.04
N GLU A 652 -21.76 31.86 26.07
CA GLU A 652 -21.37 30.70 26.87
C GLU A 652 -21.60 30.94 28.36
N LYS A 653 -21.27 32.14 28.85
CA LYS A 653 -21.48 32.51 30.25
C LYS A 653 -22.96 32.56 30.61
N GLU A 654 -23.77 33.28 29.84
CA GLU A 654 -25.22 33.39 30.07
C GLU A 654 -25.91 32.02 29.98
N ALA A 655 -25.46 31.16 29.05
CA ALA A 655 -25.95 29.80 28.92
C ALA A 655 -25.57 28.93 30.14
N LEU A 656 -24.31 28.98 30.58
CA LEU A 656 -23.83 28.21 31.73
C LEU A 656 -24.54 28.65 33.03
N ASP A 657 -24.64 29.96 33.27
CA ASP A 657 -25.35 30.54 34.42
C ASP A 657 -26.82 30.10 34.44
N SER A 658 -27.44 30.01 33.26
CA SER A 658 -28.81 29.51 33.11
C SER A 658 -28.96 28.04 33.47
N LEU A 659 -27.98 27.20 33.10
CA LEU A 659 -27.97 25.75 33.30
C LEU A 659 -27.54 25.32 34.70
N ILE A 660 -26.84 26.17 35.45
CA ILE A 660 -26.54 25.95 36.88
C ILE A 660 -27.83 25.79 37.69
N ASN A 661 -28.91 26.45 37.28
CA ASN A 661 -30.21 26.40 37.96
C ASN A 661 -31.08 25.20 37.54
N GLY A 662 -30.54 24.26 36.76
CA GLY A 662 -31.23 23.07 36.29
C GLY A 662 -31.22 22.91 34.77
N PRO A 663 -31.59 21.71 34.27
CA PRO A 663 -31.61 21.43 32.85
C PRO A 663 -32.69 22.23 32.11
N LEU A 664 -32.39 22.61 30.87
CA LEU A 664 -33.29 23.36 30.00
C LEU A 664 -33.27 22.75 28.60
N SER A 665 -34.39 22.80 27.88
CA SER A 665 -34.35 22.50 26.44
C SER A 665 -33.53 23.52 25.67
N VAL A 666 -33.01 23.15 24.50
CA VAL A 666 -32.30 24.04 23.57
C VAL A 666 -33.16 25.26 23.23
N LEU A 667 -34.48 25.07 23.06
CA LEU A 667 -35.44 26.15 22.87
C LEU A 667 -35.52 27.08 24.09
N GLU A 668 -35.81 26.54 25.27
CA GLU A 668 -35.93 27.34 26.51
C GLU A 668 -34.62 28.07 26.85
N LEU A 669 -33.47 27.44 26.60
CA LEU A 669 -32.17 28.06 26.81
C LEU A 669 -31.97 29.25 25.87
N ALA A 670 -32.27 29.09 24.59
CA ALA A 670 -32.18 30.17 23.61
C ALA A 670 -33.13 31.33 23.93
N GLU A 671 -34.36 31.04 24.36
CA GLU A 671 -35.34 32.03 24.83
C GLU A 671 -34.79 32.81 26.04
N LYS A 672 -34.21 32.09 27.01
CA LYS A 672 -33.70 32.66 28.27
C LYS A 672 -32.50 33.59 28.06
N ILE A 673 -31.64 33.30 27.07
CA ILE A 673 -30.52 34.17 26.69
C ILE A 673 -30.87 35.14 25.54
N LEU A 674 -32.16 35.31 25.24
CA LEU A 674 -32.68 36.27 24.27
C LEU A 674 -32.09 36.11 22.84
N LEU A 675 -31.83 34.87 22.41
CA LEU A 675 -31.45 34.59 21.03
C LEU A 675 -32.67 34.59 20.12
N GLY A 676 -32.55 35.24 18.96
CA GLY A 676 -33.63 35.30 17.97
C GLY A 676 -34.00 33.95 17.34
N HIS A 677 -33.11 32.95 17.43
CA HIS A 677 -33.38 31.57 17.00
C HIS A 677 -32.43 30.60 17.69
N TRP A 678 -32.93 29.43 18.11
CA TRP A 678 -32.15 28.43 18.85
C TRP A 678 -30.92 27.90 18.09
N ARG A 679 -30.96 27.88 16.75
CA ARG A 679 -29.81 27.50 15.90
C ARG A 679 -28.59 28.42 16.04
N PHE A 680 -28.74 29.61 16.62
CA PHE A 680 -27.62 30.50 16.91
C PHE A 680 -26.92 30.17 18.23
N LEU A 681 -27.43 29.22 19.00
CA LEU A 681 -26.82 28.73 20.23
C LEU A 681 -25.57 27.92 19.89
N LYS A 682 -24.39 28.53 20.05
CA LYS A 682 -23.08 27.90 19.79
C LYS A 682 -22.38 27.59 21.11
N LEU A 683 -22.47 26.33 21.54
CA LEU A 683 -21.90 25.86 22.81
C LEU A 683 -20.83 24.78 22.61
N ASP A 684 -20.28 24.67 21.40
CA ASP A 684 -19.32 23.61 21.01
C ASP A 684 -18.12 23.55 21.96
N ARG A 685 -17.61 24.71 22.41
CA ARG A 685 -16.51 24.80 23.37
C ARG A 685 -16.87 24.24 24.74
N LEU A 686 -18.09 24.46 25.23
CA LEU A 686 -18.53 23.91 26.52
C LEU A 686 -18.80 22.41 26.43
N LEU A 687 -19.30 21.94 25.29
CA LEU A 687 -19.53 20.53 25.00
C LEU A 687 -18.22 19.74 24.88
N SER A 688 -17.22 20.30 24.21
CA SER A 688 -15.92 19.63 24.01
C SER A 688 -15.19 19.34 25.33
N VAL A 689 -15.37 20.19 26.34
CA VAL A 689 -14.79 19.96 27.69
C VAL A 689 -15.75 19.28 28.68
N ARG A 690 -16.93 18.86 28.21
CA ARG A 690 -18.03 18.28 29.01
C ARG A 690 -18.44 19.13 30.21
N SER A 691 -18.36 20.46 30.10
CA SER A 691 -18.94 21.37 31.10
C SER A 691 -20.45 21.36 31.04
N ILE A 692 -20.98 21.13 29.84
CA ILE A 692 -22.39 20.82 29.62
C ILE A 692 -22.48 19.52 28.84
N GLU A 693 -23.64 18.89 28.89
CA GLU A 693 -24.00 17.77 28.02
C GLU A 693 -25.37 18.00 27.38
N ILE A 694 -25.59 17.36 26.23
CA ILE A 694 -26.89 17.32 25.55
C ILE A 694 -27.52 15.95 25.78
N LEU A 695 -28.79 15.95 26.17
CA LEU A 695 -29.61 14.77 26.30
C LEU A 695 -30.74 14.77 25.26
N GLY A 696 -31.07 13.60 24.74
CA GLY A 696 -32.12 13.41 23.74
C GLY A 696 -32.54 11.95 23.68
N LEU A 697 -33.63 11.65 22.98
CA LEU A 697 -34.11 10.27 22.85
C LEU A 697 -33.08 9.43 22.10
N THR A 698 -32.75 8.25 22.62
CA THR A 698 -31.82 7.29 21.99
C THR A 698 -32.38 5.86 21.99
N PRO A 699 -31.79 4.91 21.23
CA PRO A 699 -32.09 3.49 21.39
C PRO A 699 -31.95 2.98 22.83
N THR A 700 -30.99 3.49 23.61
CA THR A 700 -30.84 3.19 25.05
C THR A 700 -32.13 3.52 25.82
N ASP A 701 -32.82 4.62 25.51
CA ASP A 701 -34.10 4.96 26.15
C ASP A 701 -35.21 3.96 25.79
N LEU A 702 -35.26 3.48 24.54
CA LEU A 702 -36.22 2.46 24.13
C LEU A 702 -36.02 1.16 24.94
N LEU A 703 -34.77 0.76 25.17
CA LEU A 703 -34.45 -0.40 26.01
C LEU A 703 -34.89 -0.24 27.46
N HIS A 704 -34.86 0.99 27.99
CA HIS A 704 -35.40 1.27 29.33
C HIS A 704 -36.90 1.15 29.38
N VAL A 705 -37.60 1.65 28.36
CA VAL A 705 -39.06 1.53 28.26
C VAL A 705 -39.47 0.06 28.17
N GLU A 706 -38.73 -0.74 27.40
CA GLU A 706 -38.92 -2.19 27.23
C GLU A 706 -38.43 -3.04 28.42
N GLU A 707 -37.85 -2.43 29.46
CA GLU A 707 -37.24 -3.12 30.63
C GLU A 707 -36.10 -4.10 30.27
N ARG A 708 -35.49 -3.95 29.10
CA ARG A 708 -34.35 -4.75 28.64
C ARG A 708 -33.02 -4.22 29.19
N LEU A 709 -33.01 -2.98 29.69
CA LEU A 709 -31.84 -2.31 30.27
C LEU A 709 -32.27 -1.31 31.34
N VAL A 710 -31.53 -1.22 32.46
CA VAL A 710 -31.83 -0.28 33.56
C VAL A 710 -30.55 0.47 33.97
N LEU A 711 -30.43 1.72 33.54
CA LEU A 711 -29.34 2.67 33.83
C LEU A 711 -29.82 3.93 34.56
N GLY A 712 -31.13 4.20 34.59
CA GLY A 712 -31.68 5.46 35.12
C GLY A 712 -33.21 5.45 35.25
N SER A 713 -33.83 6.64 35.19
CA SER A 713 -35.28 6.78 35.30
C SER A 713 -35.98 6.24 34.05
N LYS A 714 -36.74 5.17 34.25
CA LYS A 714 -37.66 4.61 33.25
C LYS A 714 -38.72 5.64 32.82
N GLU A 715 -39.20 6.46 33.76
CA GLU A 715 -40.24 7.44 33.46
C GLU A 715 -39.71 8.57 32.57
N SER A 716 -38.46 9.02 32.76
CA SER A 716 -37.84 9.99 31.84
C SER A 716 -37.74 9.44 30.42
N ALA A 717 -37.31 8.18 30.25
CA ALA A 717 -37.26 7.53 28.93
C ALA A 717 -38.65 7.43 28.29
N ARG A 718 -39.67 7.01 29.06
CA ARG A 718 -41.06 6.91 28.60
C ARG A 718 -41.64 8.25 28.17
N LEU A 719 -41.41 9.30 28.96
CA LEU A 719 -41.86 10.65 28.64
C LEU A 719 -41.15 11.19 27.39
N GLY A 720 -39.85 10.89 27.22
CA GLY A 720 -39.08 11.19 26.02
C GLY A 720 -39.66 10.53 24.77
N LEU A 721 -39.91 9.22 24.81
CA LEU A 721 -40.55 8.48 23.72
C LEU A 721 -41.92 9.07 23.39
N LYS A 722 -42.73 9.35 24.41
CA LYS A 722 -44.05 9.96 24.23
C LYS A 722 -44.00 11.34 23.57
N LEU A 723 -43.02 12.17 23.94
CA LEU A 723 -42.81 13.48 23.31
C LEU A 723 -42.52 13.33 21.81
N HIS A 724 -41.58 12.44 21.46
CA HIS A 724 -41.22 12.19 20.07
C HIS A 724 -42.36 11.55 19.26
N ALA A 725 -43.07 10.57 19.83
CA ALA A 725 -44.23 9.94 19.21
C ALA A 725 -45.32 10.98 18.90
N ARG A 726 -45.62 11.87 19.86
CA ARG A 726 -46.56 12.98 19.64
C ARG A 726 -46.09 13.96 18.56
N LEU A 727 -44.81 14.32 18.54
CA LEU A 727 -44.24 15.20 17.50
C LEU A 727 -44.42 14.59 16.10
N SER A 728 -44.28 13.27 15.99
CA SER A 728 -44.45 12.55 14.73
C SER A 728 -45.91 12.27 14.33
N GLY A 729 -46.85 12.40 15.25
CA GLY A 729 -48.24 11.97 15.06
C GLY A 729 -48.45 10.45 15.06
N LEU A 730 -47.43 9.67 15.43
CA LEU A 730 -47.48 8.20 15.46
C LEU A 730 -47.74 7.67 16.89
N PRO A 731 -48.34 6.47 17.03
CA PRO A 731 -48.36 5.75 18.30
C PRO A 731 -46.95 5.42 18.80
N GLU A 732 -46.73 5.44 20.13
CA GLU A 732 -45.42 5.19 20.76
C GLU A 732 -44.76 3.89 20.28
N ALA A 733 -45.53 2.80 20.17
CA ALA A 733 -45.04 1.50 19.72
C ALA A 733 -44.66 1.47 18.22
N GLU A 734 -45.33 2.26 17.39
CA GLU A 734 -45.01 2.37 15.97
C GLU A 734 -43.75 3.23 15.77
N TYR A 735 -43.65 4.34 16.49
CA TYR A 735 -42.46 5.19 16.49
C TYR A 735 -41.21 4.40 16.92
N ALA A 736 -41.28 3.68 18.05
CA ALA A 736 -40.18 2.84 18.52
C ALA A 736 -39.77 1.77 17.49
N ARG A 737 -40.73 1.14 16.82
CA ARG A 737 -40.45 0.16 15.75
C ARG A 737 -39.71 0.77 14.57
N LEU A 738 -40.07 2.00 14.16
CA LEU A 738 -39.38 2.71 13.07
C LEU A 738 -37.95 3.09 13.47
N VAL A 739 -37.73 3.51 14.72
CA VAL A 739 -36.38 3.78 15.26
C VAL A 739 -35.51 2.53 15.22
N TRP A 740 -36.02 1.38 15.72
CA TRP A 740 -35.31 0.10 15.66
C TRP A 740 -35.02 -0.32 14.22
N GLY A 741 -36.03 -0.25 13.35
CA GLY A 741 -35.87 -0.61 11.93
C GLY A 741 -34.83 0.24 11.21
N GLN A 742 -34.74 1.54 11.53
CA GLN A 742 -33.71 2.41 10.96
C GLN A 742 -32.31 2.02 11.44
N ALA A 743 -32.13 1.75 12.75
CA ALA A 743 -30.84 1.35 13.29
C ALA A 743 -30.36 -0.01 12.72
N GLU A 744 -31.25 -1.01 12.69
CA GLU A 744 -30.98 -2.33 12.11
C GLU A 744 -30.64 -2.25 10.62
N ARG A 745 -31.37 -1.40 9.87
CA ARG A 745 -31.12 -1.18 8.44
C ARG A 745 -29.75 -0.56 8.20
N SER A 746 -29.38 0.47 8.99
CA SER A 746 -28.07 1.10 8.88
C SER A 746 -26.94 0.11 9.14
N ILE A 747 -27.04 -0.72 10.19
CA ILE A 747 -26.04 -1.76 10.48
C ILE A 747 -25.99 -2.80 9.36
N SER A 748 -27.15 -3.28 8.89
CA SER A 748 -27.23 -4.24 7.77
C SER A 748 -26.56 -3.71 6.50
N ALA A 749 -26.74 -2.42 6.21
CA ALA A 749 -26.09 -1.75 5.09
C ALA A 749 -24.58 -1.66 5.26
N GLY A 750 -24.07 -1.37 6.47
CA GLY A 750 -22.62 -1.40 6.71
C GLY A 750 -22.02 -2.80 6.56
N VAL A 751 -22.74 -3.84 7.02
CA VAL A 751 -22.30 -5.24 6.81
C VAL A 751 -22.20 -5.54 5.32
N MET A 752 -23.26 -5.27 4.55
CA MET A 752 -23.24 -5.53 3.11
C MET A 752 -22.23 -4.67 2.35
N ALA A 753 -22.03 -3.42 2.77
CA ALA A 753 -20.99 -2.55 2.23
C ALA A 753 -19.60 -3.18 2.41
N LYS A 754 -19.28 -3.64 3.63
CA LYS A 754 -18.00 -4.32 3.90
C LYS A 754 -17.86 -5.64 3.14
N MET A 755 -18.90 -6.47 3.07
CA MET A 755 -18.85 -7.76 2.36
C MET A 755 -18.72 -7.61 0.84
N LEU A 756 -19.14 -6.48 0.27
CA LEU A 756 -19.11 -6.22 -1.17
C LEU A 756 -17.96 -5.26 -1.58
N GLU A 757 -17.15 -4.81 -0.62
CA GLU A 757 -16.13 -3.76 -0.82
C GLU A 757 -16.72 -2.47 -1.44
N LEU A 758 -17.92 -2.10 -1.00
CA LEU A 758 -18.65 -0.90 -1.41
C LEU A 758 -18.81 0.08 -0.24
N SER A 759 -19.23 1.31 -0.55
CA SER A 759 -19.55 2.30 0.47
C SER A 759 -20.97 2.11 1.03
N PRO A 760 -21.20 2.39 2.33
CA PRO A 760 -22.55 2.55 2.86
C PRO A 760 -23.35 3.60 2.07
N GLY A 761 -24.58 3.26 1.70
CA GLY A 761 -25.43 4.11 0.86
C GLY A 761 -25.25 3.93 -0.65
N ASP A 762 -24.35 3.04 -1.09
CA ASP A 762 -24.31 2.62 -2.49
C ASP A 762 -25.69 2.04 -2.90
N PRO A 763 -26.24 2.41 -4.09
CA PRO A 763 -27.54 1.92 -4.53
C PRO A 763 -27.67 0.39 -4.55
N ALA A 764 -26.58 -0.35 -4.81
CA ALA A 764 -26.57 -1.80 -4.77
C ALA A 764 -26.73 -2.33 -3.34
N VAL A 765 -26.02 -1.75 -2.37
CA VAL A 765 -26.14 -2.08 -0.94
C VAL A 765 -27.56 -1.80 -0.46
N GLU A 766 -28.11 -0.63 -0.78
CA GLU A 766 -29.47 -0.25 -0.38
C GLU A 766 -30.54 -1.16 -0.98
N LEU A 767 -30.38 -1.59 -2.24
CA LEU A 767 -31.30 -2.52 -2.90
C LEU A 767 -31.28 -3.91 -2.25
N LEU A 768 -30.11 -4.39 -1.83
CA LEU A 768 -29.97 -5.68 -1.16
C LEU A 768 -30.59 -5.67 0.25
N VAL A 769 -30.27 -4.65 1.04
CA VAL A 769 -30.77 -4.50 2.42
C VAL A 769 -32.28 -4.28 2.47
N SER A 770 -32.84 -3.61 1.45
CA SER A 770 -34.29 -3.43 1.32
C SER A 770 -35.03 -4.67 0.79
N GLY A 771 -34.32 -5.75 0.45
CA GLY A 771 -34.90 -6.98 -0.09
C GLY A 771 -35.39 -6.86 -1.53
N GLY A 772 -34.87 -5.88 -2.29
CA GLY A 772 -35.20 -5.63 -3.68
C GLY A 772 -36.17 -4.46 -3.91
N SER A 773 -37.15 -4.65 -4.79
CA SER A 773 -38.12 -3.64 -5.20
C SER A 773 -39.53 -4.19 -5.21
N ARG A 774 -40.51 -3.34 -5.57
CA ARG A 774 -41.90 -3.79 -5.76
C ARG A 774 -42.05 -4.94 -6.77
N ARG A 775 -41.13 -5.10 -7.72
CA ARG A 775 -41.20 -6.10 -8.81
C ARG A 775 -40.22 -7.26 -8.65
N VAL A 776 -39.21 -7.13 -7.80
CA VAL A 776 -38.12 -8.10 -7.66
C VAL A 776 -37.85 -8.27 -6.18
N ARG A 777 -37.85 -9.52 -5.68
CA ARG A 777 -37.35 -9.81 -4.34
C ARG A 777 -35.92 -10.29 -4.42
N LEU A 778 -35.08 -9.77 -3.53
CA LEU A 778 -33.69 -10.18 -3.35
C LEU A 778 -33.50 -10.62 -1.89
N SER A 779 -32.59 -11.58 -1.70
CA SER A 779 -32.09 -11.98 -0.39
C SER A 779 -30.57 -12.01 -0.47
N ALA A 780 -29.91 -11.39 0.49
CA ALA A 780 -28.46 -11.44 0.62
C ALA A 780 -28.13 -12.12 1.94
N LYS A 781 -27.28 -13.15 1.88
CA LYS A 781 -26.77 -13.84 3.05
C LYS A 781 -25.24 -13.78 3.03
N PRO A 782 -24.59 -13.16 4.03
CA PRO A 782 -23.15 -13.22 4.18
C PRO A 782 -22.66 -14.67 4.23
N ALA A 783 -21.57 -14.98 3.53
CA ALA A 783 -20.99 -16.33 3.53
C ALA A 783 -20.36 -16.66 4.89
N ALA A 784 -19.71 -15.67 5.51
CA ALA A 784 -19.11 -15.79 6.82
C ALA A 784 -20.14 -15.59 7.95
N PRO A 785 -19.91 -16.17 9.13
CA PRO A 785 -20.71 -15.89 10.32
C PRO A 785 -20.64 -14.39 10.68
N LEU A 786 -21.75 -13.87 11.22
CA LEU A 786 -21.80 -12.52 11.80
C LEU A 786 -21.52 -12.64 13.29
N VAL A 787 -20.58 -11.86 13.83
CA VAL A 787 -20.25 -11.83 15.25
C VAL A 787 -20.48 -10.44 15.80
N GLY A 788 -21.38 -10.32 16.78
CA GLY A 788 -21.73 -9.06 17.42
C GLY A 788 -20.97 -8.84 18.73
N LEU A 789 -20.29 -7.69 18.84
CA LEU A 789 -19.55 -7.27 20.03
C LEU A 789 -20.10 -5.96 20.60
N GLY A 790 -19.70 -5.66 21.83
CA GLY A 790 -20.09 -4.45 22.54
C GLY A 790 -21.38 -4.61 23.35
N ALA A 791 -21.56 -3.75 24.35
CA ALA A 791 -22.69 -3.83 25.28
C ALA A 791 -24.06 -3.63 24.60
N ALA A 792 -24.10 -2.98 23.44
CA ALA A 792 -25.33 -2.69 22.71
C ALA A 792 -25.68 -3.74 21.63
N ALA A 793 -24.75 -4.64 21.28
CA ALA A 793 -24.96 -5.68 20.25
C ALA A 793 -26.18 -6.58 20.50
N PRO A 794 -26.43 -7.12 21.72
CA PRO A 794 -27.61 -7.95 22.00
C PRO A 794 -28.94 -7.30 21.64
N PHE A 795 -28.96 -5.98 21.59
CA PHE A 795 -30.15 -5.19 21.38
C PHE A 795 -30.29 -4.71 19.95
N LEU A 796 -29.21 -4.18 19.37
CA LEU A 796 -29.22 -3.59 18.03
C LEU A 796 -29.08 -4.61 16.89
N LEU A 797 -28.54 -5.79 17.16
CA LEU A 797 -28.36 -6.83 16.14
C LEU A 797 -29.51 -7.83 16.09
N GLY A 798 -30.47 -7.77 17.03
CA GLY A 798 -31.55 -8.76 17.14
C GLY A 798 -32.46 -8.84 15.91
N GLY A 799 -32.58 -7.77 15.12
CA GLY A 799 -33.37 -7.78 13.89
C GLY A 799 -32.60 -8.01 12.59
N ILE A 800 -31.27 -8.17 12.64
CA ILE A 800 -30.43 -8.22 11.45
C ILE A 800 -30.75 -9.42 10.53
N GLN A 801 -31.25 -10.51 11.12
CA GLN A 801 -31.72 -11.70 10.41
C GLN A 801 -32.81 -11.39 9.38
N ARG A 802 -33.64 -10.37 9.61
CA ARG A 802 -34.69 -9.97 8.65
C ARG A 802 -34.12 -9.44 7.34
N SER A 803 -32.94 -8.81 7.40
CA SER A 803 -32.30 -8.19 6.24
C SER A 803 -31.25 -9.09 5.60
N LEU A 804 -30.53 -9.88 6.41
CA LEU A 804 -29.34 -10.63 5.99
C LEU A 804 -29.51 -12.17 6.02
N ASP A 805 -30.72 -12.67 6.31
CA ASP A 805 -31.03 -14.12 6.39
C ASP A 805 -30.05 -14.92 7.29
N GLN A 806 -29.53 -14.25 8.32
CA GLN A 806 -28.53 -14.78 9.24
C GLN A 806 -28.60 -14.03 10.58
N GLU A 807 -28.51 -14.79 11.68
CA GLU A 807 -28.39 -14.21 13.02
C GLU A 807 -26.95 -13.83 13.34
N ALA A 808 -26.76 -12.79 14.16
CA ALA A 808 -25.46 -12.46 14.71
C ALA A 808 -25.18 -13.31 15.96
N LEU A 809 -24.04 -13.99 15.96
CA LEU A 809 -23.50 -14.68 17.14
C LEU A 809 -22.99 -13.63 18.13
N ILE A 810 -23.49 -13.65 19.37
CA ILE A 810 -23.04 -12.73 20.41
C ILE A 810 -22.39 -13.56 21.52
N PRO A 811 -21.05 -13.58 21.62
CA PRO A 811 -20.37 -14.41 22.60
C PRO A 811 -20.55 -13.89 24.03
N GLU A 812 -20.29 -14.76 25.01
CA GLU A 812 -20.13 -14.33 26.40
C GLU A 812 -18.97 -13.32 26.50
N ASN A 813 -19.11 -12.29 27.34
CA ASN A 813 -18.14 -11.20 27.49
C ASN A 813 -17.94 -10.30 26.25
N ALA A 814 -18.89 -10.33 25.29
CA ALA A 814 -18.92 -9.40 24.16
C ALA A 814 -18.83 -7.91 24.57
N ASP A 815 -19.28 -7.55 25.77
CA ASP A 815 -19.26 -6.20 26.33
C ASP A 815 -17.86 -5.64 26.65
N VAL A 816 -16.85 -6.52 26.75
CA VAL A 816 -15.44 -6.18 27.03
C VAL A 816 -14.48 -6.87 26.06
N ALA A 817 -14.97 -7.24 24.87
CA ALA A 817 -14.20 -7.96 23.86
C ALA A 817 -12.91 -7.23 23.47
N ASN A 818 -12.91 -5.91 23.45
CA ASN A 818 -11.76 -5.09 23.07
C ASN A 818 -10.61 -5.25 24.08
N ALA A 819 -10.92 -5.22 25.37
CA ALA A 819 -9.93 -5.46 26.43
C ALA A 819 -9.41 -6.91 26.40
N ILE A 820 -10.27 -7.89 26.08
CA ILE A 820 -9.85 -9.28 25.88
C ILE A 820 -8.92 -9.39 24.67
N GLY A 821 -9.27 -8.76 23.55
CA GLY A 821 -8.44 -8.70 22.37
C GLY A 821 -7.08 -8.06 22.63
N ALA A 822 -7.05 -6.95 23.37
CA ALA A 822 -5.82 -6.29 23.74
C ALA A 822 -4.85 -7.24 24.45
N VAL A 823 -5.31 -8.00 25.45
CA VAL A 823 -4.45 -8.92 26.23
C VAL A 823 -4.13 -10.23 25.50
N THR A 824 -4.93 -10.62 24.50
CA THR A 824 -4.75 -11.86 23.71
C THR A 824 -4.02 -11.62 22.38
N SER A 825 -3.78 -10.37 21.99
CA SER A 825 -3.01 -10.01 20.80
C SER A 825 -1.55 -10.46 20.88
N SER A 826 -0.97 -10.73 19.70
CA SER A 826 0.44 -11.10 19.53
C SER A 826 1.30 -9.90 19.15
N VAL A 827 2.60 -9.98 19.39
CA VAL A 827 3.59 -9.07 18.82
C VAL A 827 3.92 -9.53 17.40
N GLN A 828 4.03 -8.59 16.47
CA GLN A 828 4.56 -8.84 15.12
C GLN A 828 5.66 -7.85 14.80
N ALA A 829 6.74 -8.36 14.21
CA ALA A 829 7.77 -7.55 13.58
C ALA A 829 7.93 -7.98 12.13
N LEU A 830 8.10 -6.98 11.27
CA LEU A 830 8.30 -7.16 9.85
C LEU A 830 9.53 -6.37 9.39
N ALA A 831 10.34 -6.97 8.53
CA ALA A 831 11.43 -6.32 7.83
C ALA A 831 11.29 -6.67 6.35
N ARG A 832 11.38 -5.64 5.49
CA ARG A 832 11.29 -5.81 4.04
C ARG A 832 12.42 -5.03 3.38
N ALA A 833 12.99 -5.64 2.36
CA ALA A 833 13.99 -5.02 1.50
C ALA A 833 13.89 -5.65 0.12
N SER A 834 14.56 -5.05 -0.87
CA SER A 834 14.53 -5.60 -2.23
C SER A 834 15.87 -5.49 -2.94
N ILE A 835 16.02 -6.29 -3.97
CA ILE A 835 17.17 -6.33 -4.86
C ILE A 835 16.73 -5.76 -6.20
N VAL A 836 17.41 -4.72 -6.65
CA VAL A 836 17.13 -4.08 -7.94
C VAL A 836 18.33 -4.24 -8.88
N PRO A 837 18.13 -4.48 -10.18
CA PRO A 837 19.22 -4.44 -11.15
C PRO A 837 19.81 -3.03 -11.23
N ALA A 838 21.13 -2.92 -11.05
CA ALA A 838 21.90 -1.70 -11.19
C ALA A 838 22.80 -1.82 -12.43
N ALA A 839 22.19 -1.99 -13.62
CA ALA A 839 22.94 -2.25 -14.84
C ALA A 839 23.86 -1.06 -15.19
N PRO A 840 25.13 -1.30 -15.60
CA PRO A 840 25.79 -2.59 -15.86
C PRO A 840 26.55 -3.19 -14.64
N GLU A 841 26.39 -2.62 -13.46
CA GLU A 841 27.22 -2.86 -12.26
C GLU A 841 26.78 -4.10 -11.45
N GLY A 842 25.58 -4.63 -11.70
CA GLY A 842 25.08 -5.86 -11.10
C GLY A 842 23.72 -5.66 -10.41
N TYR A 843 23.64 -6.00 -9.13
CA TYR A 843 22.44 -5.98 -8.30
C TYR A 843 22.68 -5.15 -7.05
N ARG A 844 21.82 -4.17 -6.81
CA ARG A 844 21.85 -3.27 -5.65
C ARG A 844 20.80 -3.69 -4.64
N LEU A 845 21.14 -3.66 -3.35
CA LEU A 845 20.18 -3.82 -2.27
C LEU A 845 19.54 -2.48 -1.95
N THR A 846 18.21 -2.40 -1.95
CA THR A 846 17.46 -1.21 -1.55
C THR A 846 16.86 -1.40 -0.16
N GLY A 847 16.79 -0.31 0.62
CA GLY A 847 16.43 -0.36 2.04
C GLY A 847 17.58 -0.76 2.97
N THR A 848 18.80 -0.93 2.46
CA THR A 848 20.04 -1.17 3.22
C THR A 848 21.15 -0.19 2.77
N ASP A 849 22.42 -0.52 3.04
CA ASP A 849 23.61 0.10 2.43
C ASP A 849 23.68 -0.15 0.92
N ASP A 850 24.14 0.85 0.17
CA ASP A 850 24.11 0.98 -1.29
C ASP A 850 25.15 0.07 -2.01
N THR A 851 25.39 -1.12 -1.45
CA THR A 851 26.38 -2.08 -1.94
C THR A 851 25.87 -2.79 -3.19
N ILE A 852 26.74 -2.90 -4.21
CA ILE A 852 26.44 -3.57 -5.49
C ILE A 852 27.12 -4.93 -5.55
N TYR A 853 26.37 -5.95 -5.95
CA TYR A 853 26.80 -7.34 -6.08
C TYR A 853 26.78 -7.78 -7.54
N SER A 854 27.77 -8.52 -7.99
CA SER A 854 27.85 -8.98 -9.39
C SER A 854 26.83 -10.07 -9.75
N GLU A 855 26.37 -10.84 -8.76
CA GLU A 855 25.44 -11.96 -8.93
C GLU A 855 24.20 -11.81 -8.05
N LEU A 856 23.03 -12.19 -8.58
CA LEU A 856 21.75 -12.12 -7.85
C LEU A 856 21.76 -13.02 -6.60
N SER A 857 22.28 -14.24 -6.72
CA SER A 857 22.38 -15.22 -5.62
C SER A 857 23.18 -14.69 -4.43
N GLN A 858 24.24 -13.92 -4.71
CA GLN A 858 25.06 -13.28 -3.69
C GLN A 858 24.29 -12.15 -2.99
N ALA A 859 23.61 -11.30 -3.77
CA ALA A 859 22.75 -10.25 -3.22
C ALA A 859 21.64 -10.82 -2.33
N GLU A 860 21.02 -11.92 -2.76
CA GLU A 860 19.98 -12.64 -1.99
C GLU A 860 20.47 -13.13 -0.64
N SER A 861 21.62 -13.81 -0.63
CA SER A 861 22.17 -14.39 0.60
C SER A 861 22.50 -13.31 1.64
N VAL A 862 23.03 -12.17 1.20
CA VAL A 862 23.34 -11.05 2.10
C VAL A 862 22.06 -10.36 2.58
N LEU A 863 21.08 -10.16 1.69
CA LEU A 863 19.82 -9.53 2.05
C LEU A 863 19.04 -10.37 3.07
N GLU A 864 18.97 -11.69 2.86
CA GLU A 864 18.32 -12.62 3.78
C GLU A 864 18.93 -12.53 5.19
N ALA A 865 20.25 -12.66 5.31
CA ALA A 865 20.94 -12.62 6.61
C ALA A 865 20.64 -11.32 7.38
N ARG A 866 20.63 -10.18 6.67
CA ARG A 866 20.33 -8.86 7.26
C ARG A 866 18.88 -8.72 7.68
N LEU A 867 17.95 -9.17 6.84
CA LEU A 867 16.53 -9.14 7.17
C LEU A 867 16.23 -9.99 8.40
N LEU A 868 16.89 -11.15 8.55
CA LEU A 868 16.76 -12.00 9.73
C LEU A 868 17.27 -11.32 11.00
N GLU A 869 18.43 -10.68 10.95
CA GLU A 869 18.96 -9.91 12.08
C GLU A 869 18.04 -8.74 12.44
N GLN A 870 17.60 -7.99 11.43
CA GLN A 870 16.75 -6.81 11.60
C GLN A 870 15.38 -7.18 12.17
N VAL A 871 14.71 -8.20 11.64
CA VAL A 871 13.38 -8.61 12.13
C VAL A 871 13.46 -9.17 13.55
N ARG A 872 14.50 -9.94 13.89
CA ARG A 872 14.72 -10.43 15.26
C ARG A 872 14.96 -9.30 16.24
N ARG A 873 15.79 -8.33 15.87
CA ARG A 873 16.02 -7.13 16.69
C ARG A 873 14.72 -6.32 16.85
N ARG A 874 13.92 -6.18 15.79
CA ARG A 874 12.61 -5.50 15.85
C ARG A 874 11.60 -6.28 16.70
N ALA A 875 11.53 -7.60 16.61
CA ALA A 875 10.67 -8.44 17.43
C ALA A 875 11.04 -8.35 18.91
N PHE A 876 12.34 -8.45 19.21
CA PHE A 876 12.86 -8.26 20.55
C PHE A 876 12.55 -6.86 21.08
N ALA A 877 12.79 -5.82 20.28
CA ALA A 877 12.40 -4.46 20.64
C ALA A 877 10.88 -4.33 20.84
N ALA A 878 10.05 -4.98 20.02
CA ALA A 878 8.60 -4.93 20.13
C ALA A 878 8.03 -5.73 21.32
N GLY A 879 8.84 -6.57 21.97
CA GLY A 879 8.50 -7.25 23.22
C GLY A 879 8.21 -8.76 23.10
N THR A 880 8.78 -9.45 22.11
CA THR A 880 8.73 -10.92 22.02
C THR A 880 10.12 -11.53 21.82
N SER A 881 10.41 -12.61 22.53
CA SER A 881 11.63 -13.43 22.38
C SER A 881 11.53 -14.48 21.27
N GLU A 882 10.41 -14.53 20.52
CA GLU A 882 10.25 -15.45 19.40
C GLU A 882 11.36 -15.26 18.35
N THR A 883 11.92 -16.38 17.89
CA THR A 883 13.06 -16.40 16.96
C THR A 883 12.79 -17.13 15.65
N GLU A 884 11.65 -17.82 15.57
CA GLU A 884 11.11 -18.38 14.33
C GLU A 884 10.70 -17.27 13.36
N VAL A 885 11.24 -17.32 12.14
CA VAL A 885 11.00 -16.30 11.10
C VAL A 885 10.30 -16.91 9.91
N ARG A 886 9.20 -16.32 9.46
CA ARG A 886 8.64 -16.59 8.14
C ARG A 886 9.31 -15.67 7.12
N LEU A 887 10.01 -16.25 6.14
CA LEU A 887 10.62 -15.50 5.04
C LEU A 887 9.80 -15.69 3.78
N SER A 888 9.49 -14.60 3.09
CA SER A 888 8.76 -14.58 1.82
C SER A 888 9.55 -13.85 0.73
N VAL A 889 9.64 -14.44 -0.47
CA VAL A 889 10.38 -13.90 -1.61
C VAL A 889 9.50 -13.90 -2.86
N TRP A 890 9.46 -12.78 -3.58
CA TRP A 890 8.73 -12.64 -4.84
C TRP A 890 9.38 -11.63 -5.78
N ASP A 891 9.15 -11.82 -7.08
CA ASP A 891 9.71 -10.98 -8.14
C ASP A 891 8.67 -10.09 -8.78
N ARG A 892 9.05 -8.85 -9.04
CA ARG A 892 8.36 -7.96 -9.98
C ARG A 892 9.09 -8.02 -11.30
N VAL A 893 8.36 -8.44 -12.33
CA VAL A 893 8.86 -8.57 -13.69
C VAL A 893 8.08 -7.66 -14.63
N ALA A 894 8.77 -6.94 -15.51
CA ALA A 894 8.18 -6.28 -16.66
C ALA A 894 8.29 -7.20 -17.88
N ARG A 895 7.53 -6.89 -18.94
CA ARG A 895 7.78 -7.47 -20.27
C ARG A 895 8.47 -6.43 -21.14
N SER A 896 9.54 -6.82 -21.80
CA SER A 896 10.17 -6.02 -22.84
C SER A 896 9.21 -5.80 -24.01
N ALA A 897 9.52 -4.84 -24.90
CA ALA A 897 8.77 -4.66 -26.15
C ALA A 897 8.76 -5.91 -27.04
N THR A 898 9.69 -6.85 -26.82
CA THR A 898 9.79 -8.14 -27.52
C THR A 898 9.17 -9.31 -26.74
N GLY A 899 8.54 -9.03 -25.59
CA GLY A 899 7.77 -9.99 -24.79
C GLY A 899 8.55 -10.74 -23.71
N GLU A 900 9.84 -10.46 -23.56
CA GLU A 900 10.74 -11.13 -22.60
C GLU A 900 10.52 -10.61 -21.18
N PRO A 901 10.50 -11.49 -20.16
CA PRO A 901 10.44 -11.06 -18.77
C PRO A 901 11.75 -10.37 -18.39
N ILE A 902 11.64 -9.14 -17.87
CA ILE A 902 12.73 -8.35 -17.29
C ILE A 902 12.48 -8.30 -15.79
N LEU A 903 13.42 -8.81 -15.00
CA LEU A 903 13.40 -8.61 -13.55
C LEU A 903 13.55 -7.11 -13.26
N LEU A 904 12.56 -6.51 -12.61
CA LEU A 904 12.63 -5.13 -12.14
C LEU A 904 13.12 -5.08 -10.69
N GLU A 905 12.63 -6.01 -9.87
CA GLU A 905 12.84 -6.00 -8.43
C GLU A 905 12.57 -7.39 -7.86
N ARG A 906 13.46 -7.90 -6.98
CA ARG A 906 13.19 -9.06 -6.13
C ARG A 906 12.93 -8.57 -4.71
N CYS A 907 11.70 -8.74 -4.22
CA CYS A 907 11.31 -8.36 -2.87
C CYS A 907 11.52 -9.52 -1.89
N MET A 908 12.05 -9.22 -0.71
CA MET A 908 12.16 -10.15 0.42
C MET A 908 11.50 -9.54 1.65
N GLU A 909 10.71 -10.34 2.35
CA GLU A 909 10.02 -9.96 3.58
C GLU A 909 10.22 -11.02 4.65
N ALA A 910 10.74 -10.61 5.80
CA ALA A 910 10.91 -11.43 6.98
C ALA A 910 9.90 -11.00 8.05
N GLU A 911 9.19 -11.96 8.61
CA GLU A 911 8.14 -11.75 9.60
C GLU A 911 8.38 -12.63 10.82
N ILE A 912 8.27 -12.05 12.02
CA ILE A 912 8.18 -12.78 13.29
C ILE A 912 6.84 -12.45 13.92
N ARG A 913 6.13 -13.48 14.39
CA ARG A 913 4.92 -13.36 15.19
C ARG A 913 5.08 -14.19 16.45
N GLY A 914 4.97 -13.56 17.61
CA GLY A 914 5.17 -14.22 18.89
C GLY A 914 4.22 -13.67 19.96
N LEU A 915 3.99 -14.46 21.01
CA LEU A 915 3.35 -13.92 22.21
C LEU A 915 4.33 -12.97 22.89
N PRO A 916 3.83 -11.92 23.55
CA PRO A 916 4.69 -11.10 24.38
C PRO A 916 5.19 -11.92 25.58
N ASP A 917 6.48 -11.82 25.89
CA ASP A 917 7.13 -12.48 27.03
C ASP A 917 8.08 -11.52 27.78
N ASN A 918 8.44 -11.89 29.01
CA ASN A 918 9.34 -11.11 29.85
C ASN A 918 10.74 -11.68 29.63
N PHE A 919 11.43 -11.08 28.65
CA PHE A 919 12.86 -11.16 28.40
C PHE A 919 13.40 -12.52 27.91
#